data_AF-A0A0B2VSH2-F1
#
_entry.id   AF-A0A0B2VSH2-F1
#
_cell.length_a   1.000
_cell.length_b   1.000
_cell.length_c   1.000
_cell.angle_alpha   90.00
_cell.angle_beta   90.00
_cell.angle_gamma   90.00
#
_symmetry.space_group_name_H-M   'P 1'
#
loop_
_entity.id
_entity.type
_entity.pdbx_description
1 polymer ?
#
loop_
_entity_poly.entity_id
_entity_poly.type
_entity_poly.pdbx_seq_one_letter_code
_entity_poly.pdbx_strand_id
1 'polypeptide(L)'
;MQTQQQLIDVNQRLRVTLPDCKAAIDDTNMMTVELDAVCNDVQELLAPLTDDVSKQKELIDEQDAISAKLNQLGDHAVDLPATAGDAEIANIAEIRQQLVDIRQRLNELQRRREEPIRLVFHPEALEVGSLVGQLENVGRLLNEREERLAAQLAVVALTSTVAKEVAQLRDAIMNAQKAEDDSHADMNELQRAVDELKHARTHLDALKDAYNRIEQSPDTEALRVQMLDEQTTLGENYDAVERALEDRLDNLKRFNEDAADVEKRLSQLDESVREQGAASAEADLSLIDAIIERCNDVRPALDQLADSVQSLCPLVEPASRVDAFSSHQRELGDKLKILRDGVVRIKEECEAVNMLATALADLERVLTDAERGLEQTEGSVSALELFCEIPLRTVADKIALVDEMRSDVVTPKIEQLHQDKQALRERYIRLTERADEKLKGAKQQDELIADIETRLNSIRKEADVLCTKYVHPQDLPTAVEDANRLEALLEQLPEPSLIYHVADLERQEQLAKLLDTIQLSLKEQELLRDVRNTFAELTSLGDDVVAIDPESEPTEQLGNVAYLGDSLRRLKANIEKLETRLQSGEGLVKRTSLSEDLSARVAQLQDALENKKQQLTDRAKLHTLAPEIALITESVQGRLNEIEQSPLQSIDEQSATLQDLESKKQQLENLIESIPVGSEGDELRERSFWQLGQLNEMLKRLAAAVGDKLAALAAFNATKDEVQAQLSLIGTPSQVPLDTDSTQAISERINELNGKISTLGKLRNVLESVEEELLDLNSLEGKRGVLAKIEKLGHDLEVRFGQ
;
A
#
# COMPACT_ATOMS: atom_id res chain seq x y z
N MET A 1 -117.28 -226.16 -25.24
CA MET A 1 -117.22 -225.47 -26.55
C MET A 1 -117.19 -223.94 -26.44
N GLN A 2 -117.65 -223.30 -25.36
CA GLN A 2 -117.61 -221.82 -25.21
C GLN A 2 -116.27 -221.27 -24.68
N THR A 3 -115.46 -222.13 -24.04
CA THR A 3 -114.19 -221.79 -23.39
C THR A 3 -112.95 -221.82 -24.30
N GLN A 4 -113.03 -222.38 -25.50
CA GLN A 4 -111.89 -222.40 -26.45
C GLN A 4 -111.88 -221.18 -27.38
N GLN A 5 -113.04 -220.57 -27.68
CA GLN A 5 -113.12 -219.42 -28.58
C GLN A 5 -112.68 -218.10 -27.91
N GLN A 6 -112.92 -217.92 -26.60
CA GLN A 6 -112.50 -216.71 -25.87
C GLN A 6 -110.98 -216.62 -25.64
N LEU A 7 -110.30 -217.77 -25.53
CA LEU A 7 -108.86 -217.80 -25.24
C LEU A 7 -107.99 -217.47 -26.46
N ILE A 8 -108.50 -217.75 -27.67
CA ILE A 8 -107.84 -217.39 -28.92
C ILE A 8 -107.95 -215.88 -29.16
N ASP A 9 -109.12 -215.29 -28.87
CA ASP A 9 -109.39 -213.87 -29.09
C ASP A 9 -108.54 -212.94 -28.18
N VAL A 10 -108.32 -213.34 -26.92
CA VAL A 10 -107.46 -212.59 -25.98
C VAL A 10 -105.98 -212.67 -26.37
N ASN A 11 -105.50 -213.83 -26.84
CA ASN A 11 -104.10 -214.01 -27.22
C ASN A 11 -103.75 -213.20 -28.49
N GLN A 12 -104.70 -213.06 -29.41
CA GLN A 12 -104.55 -212.17 -30.57
C GLN A 12 -104.52 -210.68 -30.17
N ARG A 13 -105.35 -210.25 -29.22
CA ARG A 13 -105.28 -208.87 -28.68
C ARG A 13 -103.94 -208.55 -28.04
N LEU A 14 -103.40 -209.43 -27.19
CA LEU A 14 -102.11 -209.24 -26.52
C LEU A 14 -100.93 -209.21 -27.50
N ARG A 15 -101.00 -209.95 -28.61
CA ARG A 15 -99.97 -209.91 -29.67
C ARG A 15 -99.94 -208.59 -30.45
N VAL A 16 -101.05 -207.86 -30.49
CA VAL A 16 -101.15 -206.58 -31.21
C VAL A 16 -100.73 -205.40 -30.34
N THR A 17 -101.01 -205.41 -29.03
CA THR A 17 -100.77 -204.24 -28.16
C THR A 17 -99.37 -204.14 -27.54
N LEU A 18 -98.60 -205.23 -27.46
CA LEU A 18 -97.27 -205.20 -26.82
C LEU A 18 -96.19 -204.37 -27.58
N PRO A 19 -96.14 -204.35 -28.92
CA PRO A 19 -95.19 -203.54 -29.68
C PRO A 19 -95.40 -202.04 -29.47
N ASP A 20 -96.64 -201.58 -29.41
CA ASP A 20 -96.97 -200.15 -29.29
C ASP A 20 -96.50 -199.54 -27.95
N CYS A 21 -96.56 -200.30 -26.85
CA CYS A 21 -96.06 -199.83 -25.56
C CYS A 21 -94.53 -199.69 -25.50
N LYS A 22 -93.78 -200.38 -26.37
CA LYS A 22 -92.32 -200.31 -26.39
C LYS A 22 -91.81 -199.06 -27.12
N ALA A 23 -92.48 -198.65 -28.19
CA ALA A 23 -92.15 -197.44 -28.93
C ALA A 23 -92.31 -196.16 -28.09
N ALA A 24 -93.37 -196.06 -27.27
CA ALA A 24 -93.61 -194.87 -26.44
C ALA A 24 -92.54 -194.64 -25.35
N ILE A 25 -91.92 -195.70 -24.83
CA ILE A 25 -90.84 -195.59 -23.83
C ILE A 25 -89.56 -195.07 -24.48
N ASP A 26 -89.25 -195.53 -25.70
CA ASP A 26 -88.06 -195.11 -26.42
C ASP A 26 -88.13 -193.61 -26.81
N ASP A 27 -89.30 -193.10 -27.21
CA ASP A 27 -89.51 -191.66 -27.49
C ASP A 27 -89.33 -190.79 -26.23
N THR A 28 -89.77 -191.27 -25.06
CA THR A 28 -89.65 -190.51 -23.80
C THR A 28 -88.19 -190.37 -23.36
N ASN A 29 -87.39 -191.43 -23.54
CA ASN A 29 -85.96 -191.41 -23.23
C ASN A 29 -85.20 -190.45 -24.17
N MET A 30 -85.62 -190.35 -25.43
CA MET A 30 -85.00 -189.43 -26.40
C MET A 30 -85.24 -187.96 -26.01
N MET A 31 -86.45 -187.59 -25.58
CA MET A 31 -86.74 -186.23 -25.09
C MET A 31 -85.91 -185.83 -23.86
N THR A 32 -85.66 -186.75 -22.92
CA THR A 32 -84.81 -186.45 -21.75
C THR A 32 -83.36 -186.15 -22.14
N VAL A 33 -82.82 -186.86 -23.13
CA VAL A 33 -81.47 -186.60 -23.65
C VAL A 33 -81.40 -185.25 -24.36
N GLU A 34 -82.43 -184.88 -25.12
CA GLU A 34 -82.51 -183.56 -25.76
C GLU A 34 -82.62 -182.42 -24.73
N LEU A 35 -83.33 -182.62 -23.62
CA LEU A 35 -83.48 -181.58 -22.58
C LEU A 35 -82.17 -181.34 -21.80
N ASP A 36 -81.42 -182.40 -21.47
CA ASP A 36 -80.11 -182.28 -20.81
C ASP A 36 -79.08 -181.60 -21.71
N ALA A 37 -79.13 -181.84 -23.03
CA ALA A 37 -78.30 -181.13 -24.00
C ALA A 37 -78.57 -179.61 -23.98
N VAL A 38 -79.85 -179.21 -24.02
CA VAL A 38 -80.24 -177.78 -23.97
C VAL A 38 -79.84 -177.13 -22.64
N CYS A 39 -79.96 -177.82 -21.51
CA CYS A 39 -79.52 -177.29 -20.21
C CYS A 39 -78.00 -177.04 -20.16
N ASN A 40 -77.19 -177.93 -20.74
CA ASN A 40 -75.75 -177.74 -20.83
C ASN A 40 -75.38 -176.57 -21.75
N ASP A 41 -76.04 -176.46 -22.91
CA ASP A 41 -75.83 -175.34 -23.85
C ASP A 41 -76.12 -173.98 -23.16
N VAL A 42 -77.18 -173.91 -22.34
CA VAL A 42 -77.51 -172.69 -21.57
C VAL A 42 -76.46 -172.39 -20.51
N GLN A 43 -75.93 -173.40 -19.80
CA GLN A 43 -74.87 -173.19 -18.81
C GLN A 43 -73.54 -172.76 -19.44
N GLU A 44 -73.18 -173.31 -20.61
CA GLU A 44 -71.97 -172.90 -21.33
C GLU A 44 -72.04 -171.44 -21.83
N LEU A 45 -73.23 -170.93 -22.15
CA LEU A 45 -73.43 -169.53 -22.57
C LEU A 45 -73.44 -168.52 -21.42
N LEU A 46 -73.82 -168.94 -20.21
CA LEU A 46 -74.14 -168.01 -19.10
C LEU A 46 -72.92 -167.28 -18.55
N ALA A 47 -71.80 -167.99 -18.36
CA ALA A 47 -70.55 -167.40 -17.89
C ALA A 47 -69.94 -166.38 -18.88
N PRO A 48 -69.70 -166.72 -20.16
CA PRO A 48 -69.16 -165.76 -21.13
C PRO A 48 -70.12 -164.58 -21.40
N LEU A 49 -71.44 -164.78 -21.31
CA LEU A 49 -72.40 -163.68 -21.43
C LEU A 49 -72.31 -162.72 -20.23
N THR A 50 -72.18 -163.24 -19.00
CA THR A 50 -72.07 -162.43 -17.78
C THR A 50 -70.77 -161.60 -17.75
N ASP A 51 -69.66 -162.20 -18.17
CA ASP A 51 -68.37 -161.51 -18.30
C ASP A 51 -68.43 -160.39 -19.34
N ASP A 52 -68.99 -160.66 -20.53
CA ASP A 52 -69.12 -159.65 -21.58
C ASP A 52 -70.05 -158.50 -21.15
N VAL A 53 -71.20 -158.78 -20.50
CA VAL A 53 -72.08 -157.72 -19.97
C VAL A 53 -71.38 -156.85 -18.93
N SER A 54 -70.60 -157.47 -18.03
CA SER A 54 -69.87 -156.75 -16.99
C SER A 54 -68.79 -155.84 -17.59
N LYS A 55 -68.03 -156.34 -18.57
CA LYS A 55 -67.05 -155.53 -19.31
C LYS A 55 -67.69 -154.36 -20.07
N GLN A 56 -68.81 -154.59 -20.77
CA GLN A 56 -69.50 -153.51 -21.49
C GLN A 56 -70.04 -152.44 -20.53
N LYS A 57 -70.51 -152.85 -19.34
CA LYS A 57 -70.94 -151.92 -18.30
C LYS A 57 -69.77 -151.08 -17.76
N GLU A 58 -68.63 -151.70 -17.46
CA GLU A 58 -67.43 -150.97 -17.03
C GLU A 58 -66.96 -149.94 -18.07
N LEU A 59 -67.04 -150.27 -19.37
CA LEU A 59 -66.71 -149.32 -20.45
C LEU A 59 -67.65 -148.11 -20.48
N ILE A 60 -68.96 -148.31 -20.24
CA ILE A 60 -69.93 -147.21 -20.14
C ILE A 60 -69.67 -146.37 -18.88
N ASP A 61 -69.49 -147.01 -17.73
CA ASP A 61 -69.25 -146.31 -16.46
C ASP A 61 -67.96 -145.46 -16.54
N GLU A 62 -66.92 -145.96 -17.20
CA GLU A 62 -65.68 -145.20 -17.48
C GLU A 62 -65.90 -144.07 -18.49
N GLN A 63 -66.69 -144.27 -19.55
CA GLN A 63 -67.06 -143.21 -20.47
C GLN A 63 -67.80 -142.06 -19.75
N ASP A 64 -68.80 -142.38 -18.93
CA ASP A 64 -69.59 -141.39 -18.21
C ASP A 64 -68.72 -140.63 -17.19
N ALA A 65 -67.80 -141.32 -16.52
CA ALA A 65 -66.82 -140.70 -15.63
C ALA A 65 -65.88 -139.73 -16.38
N ILE A 66 -65.40 -140.13 -17.58
CA ILE A 66 -64.57 -139.26 -18.43
C ILE A 66 -65.38 -138.06 -18.93
N SER A 67 -66.62 -138.27 -19.38
CA SER A 67 -67.49 -137.18 -19.85
C SER A 67 -67.80 -136.17 -18.75
N ALA A 68 -68.18 -136.65 -17.56
CA ALA A 68 -68.44 -135.79 -16.41
C ALA A 68 -67.22 -134.95 -16.03
N LYS A 69 -66.02 -135.55 -16.07
CA LYS A 69 -64.79 -134.83 -15.77
C LYS A 69 -64.41 -133.82 -16.86
N LEU A 70 -64.59 -134.16 -18.15
CA LEU A 70 -64.37 -133.23 -19.26
C LEU A 70 -65.32 -132.03 -19.20
N ASN A 71 -66.60 -132.24 -18.88
CA ASN A 71 -67.56 -131.16 -18.69
C ASN A 71 -67.14 -130.26 -17.50
N GLN A 72 -66.75 -130.86 -16.36
CA GLN A 72 -66.24 -130.10 -15.22
C GLN A 72 -65.02 -129.24 -15.59
N LEU A 73 -64.07 -129.79 -16.35
CA LEU A 73 -62.90 -129.03 -16.81
C LEU A 73 -63.25 -127.96 -17.84
N GLY A 74 -64.23 -128.24 -18.71
CA GLY A 74 -64.77 -127.28 -19.67
C GLY A 74 -65.40 -126.08 -18.96
N ASP A 75 -66.28 -126.33 -17.98
CA ASP A 75 -66.90 -125.29 -17.17
C ASP A 75 -65.84 -124.49 -16.41
N HIS A 76 -64.86 -125.16 -15.80
CA HIS A 76 -63.78 -124.50 -15.09
C HIS A 76 -62.90 -123.63 -16.01
N ALA A 77 -62.64 -124.07 -17.24
CA ALA A 77 -61.90 -123.29 -18.23
C ALA A 77 -62.67 -122.06 -18.73
N VAL A 78 -64.01 -122.13 -18.75
CA VAL A 78 -64.88 -121.01 -19.14
C VAL A 78 -64.99 -119.99 -18.01
N ASP A 79 -65.13 -120.46 -16.76
CA ASP A 79 -65.31 -119.65 -15.56
C ASP A 79 -64.02 -118.97 -15.06
N LEU A 80 -62.87 -119.28 -15.67
CA LEU A 80 -61.62 -118.58 -15.39
C LEU A 80 -61.82 -117.07 -15.63
N PRO A 81 -61.49 -116.22 -14.64
CA PRO A 81 -61.62 -114.78 -14.77
C PRO A 81 -60.69 -114.25 -15.87
N ALA A 82 -61.12 -113.16 -16.51
CA ALA A 82 -60.38 -112.50 -17.59
C ALA A 82 -59.19 -111.63 -17.10
N THR A 83 -58.76 -111.83 -15.86
CA THR A 83 -57.70 -111.05 -15.21
C THR A 83 -56.35 -111.74 -15.36
N ALA A 84 -55.30 -110.92 -15.49
CA ALA A 84 -53.94 -111.40 -15.64
C ALA A 84 -53.24 -111.47 -14.28
N GLY A 85 -52.90 -112.68 -13.83
CA GLY A 85 -52.19 -112.92 -12.57
C GLY A 85 -51.58 -114.32 -12.47
N ASP A 86 -50.65 -114.46 -11.51
CA ASP A 86 -49.93 -115.73 -11.27
C ASP A 86 -50.88 -116.88 -10.89
N ALA A 87 -52.02 -116.55 -10.28
CA ALA A 87 -53.05 -117.50 -9.91
C ALA A 87 -53.75 -118.08 -11.15
N GLU A 88 -54.08 -117.27 -12.16
CA GLU A 88 -54.69 -117.77 -13.39
C GLU A 88 -53.74 -118.63 -14.22
N ILE A 89 -52.45 -118.27 -14.28
CA ILE A 89 -51.40 -119.09 -14.94
C ILE A 89 -51.33 -120.48 -14.28
N ALA A 90 -51.33 -120.51 -12.94
CA ALA A 90 -51.31 -121.77 -12.20
C ALA A 90 -52.57 -122.62 -12.45
N ASN A 91 -53.76 -121.99 -12.49
CA ASN A 91 -55.02 -122.69 -12.73
C ASN A 91 -55.08 -123.29 -14.15
N ILE A 92 -54.65 -122.55 -15.17
CA ILE A 92 -54.59 -123.07 -16.55
C ILE A 92 -53.62 -124.27 -16.65
N ALA A 93 -52.46 -124.16 -16.01
CA ALA A 93 -51.48 -125.25 -15.95
C ALA A 93 -52.06 -126.49 -15.25
N GLU A 94 -52.85 -126.31 -14.19
CA GLU A 94 -53.55 -127.39 -13.48
C GLU A 94 -54.60 -128.07 -14.37
N ILE A 95 -55.45 -127.30 -15.07
CA ILE A 95 -56.46 -127.86 -15.99
C ILE A 95 -55.78 -128.63 -17.12
N ARG A 96 -54.67 -128.12 -17.68
CA ARG A 96 -53.87 -128.83 -18.69
C ARG A 96 -53.37 -130.18 -18.18
N GLN A 97 -52.85 -130.22 -16.95
CA GLN A 97 -52.39 -131.47 -16.36
C GLN A 97 -53.54 -132.47 -16.20
N GLN A 98 -54.70 -132.02 -15.73
CA GLN A 98 -55.89 -132.88 -15.61
C GLN A 98 -56.38 -133.39 -16.98
N LEU A 99 -56.28 -132.60 -18.06
CA LEU A 99 -56.59 -133.07 -19.42
C LEU A 99 -55.61 -134.14 -19.92
N VAL A 100 -54.33 -134.07 -19.56
CA VAL A 100 -53.35 -135.12 -19.88
C VAL A 100 -53.76 -136.44 -19.23
N ASP A 101 -54.15 -136.41 -17.96
CA ASP A 101 -54.61 -137.60 -17.23
C ASP A 101 -55.89 -138.19 -17.85
N ILE A 102 -56.84 -137.34 -18.25
CA ILE A 102 -58.06 -137.78 -18.95
C ILE A 102 -57.73 -138.38 -20.32
N ARG A 103 -56.81 -137.78 -21.08
CA ARG A 103 -56.38 -138.32 -22.37
C ARG A 103 -55.79 -139.72 -22.23
N GLN A 104 -55.01 -139.97 -21.17
CA GLN A 104 -54.48 -141.29 -20.88
C GLN A 104 -55.60 -142.29 -20.56
N ARG A 105 -56.58 -141.91 -19.75
CA ARG A 105 -57.77 -142.74 -19.45
C ARG A 105 -58.61 -143.03 -20.70
N LEU A 106 -58.77 -142.04 -21.58
CA LEU A 106 -59.52 -142.18 -22.83
C LEU A 106 -58.82 -143.14 -23.80
N ASN A 107 -57.49 -143.08 -23.90
CA ASN A 107 -56.71 -144.04 -24.69
C ASN A 107 -56.83 -145.46 -24.14
N GLU A 108 -56.82 -145.63 -22.82
CA GLU A 108 -57.04 -146.94 -22.19
C GLU A 108 -58.45 -147.47 -22.46
N LEU A 109 -59.47 -146.61 -22.33
CA LEU A 109 -60.86 -146.94 -22.68
C LEU A 109 -60.97 -147.38 -24.14
N GLN A 110 -60.31 -146.67 -25.06
CA GLN A 110 -60.28 -147.03 -26.47
C GLN A 110 -59.60 -148.38 -26.72
N ARG A 111 -58.48 -148.64 -26.05
CA ARG A 111 -57.78 -149.93 -26.14
C ARG A 111 -58.64 -151.07 -25.61
N ARG A 112 -59.32 -150.88 -24.47
CA ARG A 112 -60.23 -151.87 -23.89
C ARG A 112 -61.45 -152.12 -24.78
N ARG A 113 -61.93 -151.11 -25.49
CA ARG A 113 -62.99 -151.24 -26.50
C ARG A 113 -62.54 -152.10 -27.69
N GLU A 114 -61.28 -152.05 -28.09
CA GLU A 114 -60.76 -152.84 -29.22
C GLU A 114 -60.57 -154.35 -28.89
N GLU A 115 -60.79 -154.75 -27.64
CA GLU A 115 -60.71 -156.17 -27.25
C GLU A 115 -61.83 -157.02 -27.92
N PRO A 116 -61.52 -158.24 -28.39
CA PRO A 116 -62.50 -159.07 -29.10
C PRO A 116 -63.69 -159.44 -28.23
N ILE A 117 -64.88 -159.10 -28.70
CA ILE A 117 -66.17 -159.47 -28.09
C ILE A 117 -66.47 -160.95 -28.38
N ARG A 118 -66.97 -161.68 -27.37
CA ARG A 118 -67.37 -163.09 -27.55
C ARG A 118 -68.84 -163.22 -27.92
N LEU A 119 -69.73 -162.59 -27.16
CA LEU A 119 -71.18 -162.73 -27.25
C LEU A 119 -71.96 -161.40 -27.24
N VAL A 120 -71.47 -160.32 -26.61
CA VAL A 120 -72.22 -159.05 -26.45
C VAL A 120 -71.56 -157.88 -27.17
N PHE A 121 -72.17 -157.44 -28.28
CA PHE A 121 -71.72 -156.24 -29.01
C PHE A 121 -71.67 -154.99 -28.12
N HIS A 122 -70.80 -154.04 -28.49
CA HIS A 122 -70.77 -152.74 -27.81
C HIS A 122 -72.14 -152.06 -27.89
N PRO A 123 -72.60 -151.43 -26.80
CA PRO A 123 -73.83 -150.65 -26.81
C PRO A 123 -73.67 -149.40 -27.67
N GLU A 124 -74.74 -148.98 -28.36
CA GLU A 124 -74.78 -147.75 -29.14
C GLU A 124 -74.42 -146.51 -28.30
N ALA A 125 -74.67 -146.56 -26.99
CA ALA A 125 -74.31 -145.49 -26.05
C ALA A 125 -72.78 -145.33 -25.85
N LEU A 126 -71.95 -146.29 -26.25
CA LEU A 126 -70.49 -146.21 -26.10
C LEU A 126 -69.85 -145.39 -27.25
N GLU A 127 -69.82 -144.08 -27.08
CA GLU A 127 -69.36 -143.07 -28.04
C GLU A 127 -67.99 -142.45 -27.68
N VAL A 128 -66.93 -143.26 -27.71
CA VAL A 128 -65.56 -142.79 -27.43
C VAL A 128 -65.13 -141.61 -28.33
N GLY A 129 -65.61 -141.54 -29.57
CA GLY A 129 -65.31 -140.43 -30.48
C GLY A 129 -65.86 -139.07 -30.03
N SER A 130 -67.01 -139.05 -29.33
CA SER A 130 -67.60 -137.84 -28.76
C SER A 130 -66.71 -137.28 -27.63
N LEU A 131 -66.16 -138.15 -26.79
CA LEU A 131 -65.21 -137.77 -25.73
C LEU A 131 -63.90 -137.19 -26.29
N VAL A 132 -63.39 -137.72 -27.40
CA VAL A 132 -62.21 -137.15 -28.09
C VAL A 132 -62.52 -135.72 -28.56
N GLY A 133 -63.69 -135.52 -29.17
CA GLY A 133 -64.14 -134.18 -29.59
C GLY A 133 -64.30 -133.20 -28.43
N GLN A 134 -64.83 -133.66 -27.28
CA GLN A 134 -64.93 -132.85 -26.06
C GLN A 134 -63.54 -132.47 -25.52
N LEU A 135 -62.61 -133.42 -25.45
CA LEU A 135 -61.24 -133.19 -24.99
C LEU A 135 -60.50 -132.17 -25.87
N GLU A 136 -60.63 -132.28 -27.19
CA GLU A 136 -60.08 -131.31 -28.14
C GLU A 136 -60.73 -129.92 -27.99
N ASN A 137 -62.03 -129.85 -27.69
CA ASN A 137 -62.72 -128.59 -27.47
C ASN A 137 -62.23 -127.86 -26.21
N VAL A 138 -62.09 -128.56 -25.08
CA VAL A 138 -61.53 -127.98 -23.84
C VAL A 138 -60.07 -127.56 -24.06
N GLY A 139 -59.28 -128.38 -24.78
CA GLY A 139 -57.90 -128.03 -25.15
C GLY A 139 -57.80 -126.76 -25.99
N ARG A 140 -58.71 -126.57 -26.96
CA ARG A 140 -58.79 -125.34 -27.78
C ARG A 140 -59.13 -124.11 -26.95
N LEU A 141 -60.14 -124.21 -26.09
CA LEU A 141 -60.55 -123.12 -25.20
C LEU A 141 -59.41 -122.68 -24.28
N LEU A 142 -58.64 -123.61 -23.73
CA LEU A 142 -57.46 -123.28 -22.91
C LEU A 142 -56.37 -122.59 -23.72
N ASN A 143 -56.06 -123.05 -24.93
CA ASN A 143 -55.09 -122.38 -25.80
C ASN A 143 -55.51 -120.93 -26.10
N GLU A 144 -56.78 -120.69 -26.45
CA GLU A 144 -57.31 -119.34 -26.68
C GLU A 144 -57.24 -118.47 -25.42
N ARG A 145 -57.45 -119.05 -24.23
CA ARG A 145 -57.31 -118.32 -22.96
C ARG A 145 -55.85 -118.01 -22.62
N GLU A 146 -54.93 -118.93 -22.88
CA GLU A 146 -53.49 -118.69 -22.71
C GLU A 146 -52.96 -117.59 -23.62
N GLU A 147 -53.34 -117.60 -24.90
CA GLU A 147 -52.96 -116.54 -25.85
C GLU A 147 -53.50 -115.18 -25.41
N ARG A 148 -54.78 -115.11 -24.98
CA ARG A 148 -55.35 -113.88 -24.42
C ARG A 148 -54.64 -113.42 -23.14
N LEU A 149 -54.31 -114.34 -22.23
CA LEU A 149 -53.59 -114.03 -20.99
C LEU A 149 -52.17 -113.51 -21.27
N ALA A 150 -51.46 -114.14 -22.21
CA ALA A 150 -50.13 -113.71 -22.64
C ALA A 150 -50.17 -112.30 -23.27
N ALA A 151 -51.18 -112.02 -24.11
CA ALA A 151 -51.37 -110.70 -24.70
C ALA A 151 -51.66 -109.63 -23.63
N GLN A 152 -52.51 -109.93 -22.64
CA GLN A 152 -52.80 -109.02 -21.52
C GLN A 152 -51.55 -108.74 -20.66
N LEU A 153 -50.76 -109.76 -20.32
CA LEU A 153 -49.51 -109.60 -19.57
C LEU A 153 -48.50 -108.74 -20.33
N ALA A 154 -48.41 -108.89 -21.66
CA ALA A 154 -47.57 -108.04 -22.50
C ALA A 154 -48.03 -106.57 -22.47
N VAL A 155 -49.35 -106.31 -22.53
CA VAL A 155 -49.92 -104.96 -22.39
C VAL A 155 -49.62 -104.36 -21.01
N VAL A 156 -49.76 -105.12 -19.92
CA VAL A 156 -49.42 -104.65 -18.55
C VAL A 156 -47.94 -104.30 -18.43
N ALA A 157 -47.05 -105.15 -18.95
CA ALA A 157 -45.61 -104.90 -18.94
C ALA A 157 -45.22 -103.66 -19.76
N LEU A 158 -45.83 -103.47 -20.93
CA LEU A 158 -45.66 -102.27 -21.75
C LEU A 158 -46.17 -101.02 -21.01
N THR A 159 -47.34 -101.09 -20.38
CA THR A 159 -47.94 -99.97 -19.63
C THR A 159 -47.04 -99.54 -18.45
N SER A 160 -46.47 -100.51 -17.72
CA SER A 160 -45.50 -100.23 -16.64
C SER A 160 -44.21 -99.58 -17.17
N THR A 161 -43.72 -100.06 -18.30
CA THR A 161 -42.55 -99.46 -18.98
C THR A 161 -42.84 -98.01 -19.37
N VAL A 162 -43.99 -97.76 -20.01
CA VAL A 162 -44.43 -96.42 -20.42
C VAL A 162 -44.54 -95.49 -19.22
N ALA A 163 -45.17 -95.92 -18.12
CA ALA A 163 -45.28 -95.10 -16.92
C ALA A 163 -43.91 -94.70 -16.34
N LYS A 164 -42.93 -95.61 -16.38
CA LYS A 164 -41.56 -95.33 -15.94
C LYS A 164 -40.87 -94.31 -16.86
N GLU A 165 -40.91 -94.52 -18.17
CA GLU A 165 -40.26 -93.62 -19.14
C GLU A 165 -40.93 -92.23 -19.15
N VAL A 166 -42.26 -92.16 -19.03
CA VAL A 166 -43.01 -90.90 -18.85
C VAL A 166 -42.55 -90.15 -17.60
N ALA A 167 -42.40 -90.84 -16.46
CA ALA A 167 -41.98 -90.22 -15.21
C ALA A 167 -40.55 -89.64 -15.34
N GLN A 168 -39.62 -90.41 -15.92
CA GLN A 168 -38.24 -89.97 -16.13
C GLN A 168 -38.17 -88.76 -17.08
N LEU A 169 -38.96 -88.76 -18.16
CA LEU A 169 -39.01 -87.63 -19.09
C LEU A 169 -39.65 -86.39 -18.46
N ARG A 170 -40.74 -86.55 -17.70
CA ARG A 170 -41.39 -85.44 -16.97
C ARG A 170 -40.43 -84.81 -15.96
N ASP A 171 -39.69 -85.61 -15.21
CA ASP A 171 -38.71 -85.12 -14.23
C ASP A 171 -37.57 -84.35 -14.92
N ALA A 172 -37.07 -84.85 -16.06
CA ALA A 172 -36.04 -84.16 -16.84
C ALA A 172 -36.54 -82.81 -17.40
N ILE A 173 -37.74 -82.79 -18.00
CA ILE A 173 -38.36 -81.55 -18.51
C ILE A 173 -38.58 -80.57 -17.35
N MET A 174 -39.10 -81.01 -16.21
CA MET A 174 -39.35 -80.14 -15.06
C MET A 174 -38.05 -79.56 -14.48
N ASN A 175 -36.97 -80.35 -14.40
CA ASN A 175 -35.68 -79.86 -13.90
C ASN A 175 -35.05 -78.87 -14.88
N ALA A 176 -35.13 -79.14 -16.18
CA ALA A 176 -34.65 -78.23 -17.22
C ALA A 176 -35.44 -76.91 -17.22
N GLN A 177 -36.76 -76.98 -17.05
CA GLN A 177 -37.62 -75.81 -16.97
C GLN A 177 -37.36 -74.98 -15.71
N LYS A 178 -37.05 -75.62 -14.56
CA LYS A 178 -36.59 -74.90 -13.37
C LYS A 178 -35.29 -74.13 -13.62
N ALA A 179 -34.35 -74.70 -14.37
CA ALA A 179 -33.12 -74.00 -14.73
C ALA A 179 -33.39 -72.87 -15.74
N GLU A 180 -34.34 -73.06 -16.65
CA GLU A 180 -34.80 -72.04 -17.59
C GLU A 180 -35.41 -70.83 -16.84
N ASP A 181 -36.29 -71.09 -15.87
CA ASP A 181 -36.97 -70.07 -15.07
C ASP A 181 -36.09 -69.43 -13.98
N ASP A 182 -34.92 -69.99 -13.67
CA ASP A 182 -34.04 -69.47 -12.62
C ASP A 182 -33.33 -68.19 -13.07
N SER A 183 -33.67 -67.08 -12.41
CA SER A 183 -33.09 -65.76 -12.65
C SER A 183 -31.59 -65.65 -12.30
N HIS A 184 -31.04 -66.64 -11.61
CA HIS A 184 -29.63 -66.70 -11.23
C HIS A 184 -28.85 -67.80 -11.95
N ALA A 185 -29.47 -68.53 -12.89
CA ALA A 185 -28.79 -69.57 -13.62
C ALA A 185 -27.57 -69.04 -14.36
N ASP A 186 -26.43 -69.71 -14.19
CA ASP A 186 -25.22 -69.41 -14.94
C ASP A 186 -25.11 -70.24 -16.23
N MET A 187 -24.09 -69.91 -17.04
CA MET A 187 -23.85 -70.58 -18.32
C MET A 187 -23.62 -72.09 -18.17
N ASN A 188 -23.00 -72.53 -17.07
CA ASN A 188 -22.73 -73.95 -16.81
C ASN A 188 -24.01 -74.67 -16.37
N GLU A 189 -24.84 -74.03 -15.57
CA GLU A 189 -26.12 -74.56 -15.11
C GLU A 189 -27.11 -74.72 -16.26
N LEU A 190 -27.21 -73.71 -17.15
CA LEU A 190 -28.01 -73.79 -18.37
C LEU A 190 -27.48 -74.87 -19.32
N GLN A 191 -26.15 -74.96 -19.53
CA GLN A 191 -25.56 -76.02 -20.36
C GLN A 191 -25.83 -77.41 -19.78
N ARG A 192 -25.70 -77.58 -18.46
CA ARG A 192 -26.02 -78.84 -17.79
C ARG A 192 -27.48 -79.23 -17.98
N ALA A 193 -28.42 -78.27 -17.87
CA ALA A 193 -29.84 -78.53 -18.09
C ALA A 193 -30.11 -78.98 -19.54
N VAL A 194 -29.48 -78.34 -20.53
CA VAL A 194 -29.54 -78.77 -21.94
C VAL A 194 -28.98 -80.18 -22.11
N ASP A 195 -27.83 -80.48 -21.51
CA ASP A 195 -27.20 -81.80 -21.62
C ASP A 195 -28.07 -82.88 -20.96
N GLU A 196 -28.62 -82.63 -19.77
CA GLU A 196 -29.56 -83.53 -19.09
C GLU A 196 -30.82 -83.79 -19.93
N LEU A 197 -31.39 -82.74 -20.54
CA LEU A 197 -32.53 -82.87 -21.43
C LEU A 197 -32.17 -83.71 -22.67
N LYS A 198 -31.02 -83.44 -23.31
CA LYS A 198 -30.53 -84.24 -24.46
C LYS A 198 -30.36 -85.71 -24.14
N HIS A 199 -29.91 -86.05 -22.92
CA HIS A 199 -29.84 -87.45 -22.48
C HIS A 199 -31.23 -88.06 -22.31
N ALA A 200 -32.20 -87.27 -21.81
CA ALA A 200 -33.58 -87.70 -21.63
C ALA A 200 -34.34 -87.93 -22.95
N ARG A 201 -33.81 -87.50 -24.11
CA ARG A 201 -34.38 -87.81 -25.44
C ARG A 201 -34.58 -89.30 -25.66
N THR A 202 -33.70 -90.12 -25.08
CA THR A 202 -33.79 -91.58 -25.13
C THR A 202 -35.10 -92.14 -24.54
N HIS A 203 -35.67 -91.48 -23.52
CA HIS A 203 -36.97 -91.83 -22.95
C HIS A 203 -38.12 -91.55 -23.93
N LEU A 204 -38.00 -90.48 -24.73
CA LEU A 204 -38.97 -90.11 -25.76
C LEU A 204 -38.99 -91.13 -26.91
N ASP A 205 -37.81 -91.61 -27.30
CA ASP A 205 -37.66 -92.70 -28.27
C ASP A 205 -38.22 -94.02 -27.72
N ALA A 206 -37.95 -94.34 -26.43
CA ALA A 206 -38.49 -95.52 -25.77
C ALA A 206 -40.02 -95.51 -25.68
N LEU A 207 -40.65 -94.34 -25.45
CA LEU A 207 -42.10 -94.19 -25.48
C LEU A 207 -42.69 -94.45 -26.86
N LYS A 208 -42.03 -93.96 -27.92
CA LYS A 208 -42.41 -94.21 -29.31
C LYS A 208 -42.34 -95.70 -29.64
N ASP A 209 -41.28 -96.37 -29.21
CA ASP A 209 -41.10 -97.81 -29.40
C ASP A 209 -42.14 -98.62 -28.61
N ALA A 210 -42.48 -98.22 -27.38
CA ALA A 210 -43.52 -98.85 -26.59
C ALA A 210 -44.91 -98.71 -27.24
N TYR A 211 -45.24 -97.53 -27.77
CA TYR A 211 -46.48 -97.30 -28.52
C TYR A 211 -46.58 -98.20 -29.76
N ASN A 212 -45.48 -98.35 -30.51
CA ASN A 212 -45.44 -99.19 -31.71
C ASN A 212 -45.62 -100.70 -31.41
N ARG A 213 -45.31 -101.15 -30.19
CA ARG A 213 -45.46 -102.55 -29.77
C ARG A 213 -46.88 -102.92 -29.33
N ILE A 214 -47.76 -101.95 -29.12
CA ILE A 214 -49.15 -102.21 -28.73
C ILE A 214 -49.95 -102.63 -29.97
N GLU A 215 -50.48 -103.84 -29.97
CA GLU A 215 -51.32 -104.35 -31.05
C GLU A 215 -52.56 -103.46 -31.25
N GLN A 216 -53.02 -103.34 -32.49
CA GLN A 216 -54.27 -102.64 -32.82
C GLN A 216 -55.45 -103.58 -32.59
N SER A 217 -56.16 -103.38 -31.49
CA SER A 217 -57.39 -104.08 -31.18
C SER A 217 -58.39 -103.15 -30.48
N PRO A 218 -59.69 -103.49 -30.44
CA PRO A 218 -60.69 -102.71 -29.71
C PRO A 218 -60.37 -102.56 -28.22
N ASP A 219 -59.70 -103.58 -27.64
CA ASP A 219 -59.37 -103.64 -26.22
C ASP A 219 -58.17 -102.74 -25.85
N THR A 220 -57.30 -102.42 -26.80
CA THR A 220 -56.09 -101.61 -26.60
C THR A 220 -56.22 -100.17 -27.12
N GLU A 221 -57.27 -99.85 -27.86
CA GLU A 221 -57.43 -98.54 -28.52
C GLU A 221 -57.44 -97.36 -27.54
N ALA A 222 -58.13 -97.47 -26.41
CA ALA A 222 -58.15 -96.43 -25.38
C ALA A 222 -56.75 -96.14 -24.82
N LEU A 223 -55.95 -97.20 -24.59
CA LEU A 223 -54.56 -97.08 -24.13
C LEU A 223 -53.68 -96.44 -25.20
N ARG A 224 -53.85 -96.81 -26.48
CA ARG A 224 -53.12 -96.21 -27.60
C ARG A 224 -53.38 -94.71 -27.71
N VAL A 225 -54.64 -94.28 -27.63
CA VAL A 225 -55.01 -92.86 -27.67
C VAL A 225 -54.37 -92.10 -26.50
N GLN A 226 -54.47 -92.64 -25.28
CA GLN A 226 -53.87 -92.01 -24.10
C GLN A 226 -52.35 -91.88 -24.22
N MET A 227 -51.66 -92.94 -24.66
CA MET A 227 -50.21 -92.92 -24.82
C MET A 227 -49.74 -91.98 -25.93
N LEU A 228 -50.49 -91.90 -27.04
CA LEU A 228 -50.17 -90.97 -28.12
C LEU A 228 -50.31 -89.51 -27.66
N ASP A 229 -51.36 -89.20 -26.90
CA ASP A 229 -51.58 -87.87 -26.31
C ASP A 229 -50.46 -87.50 -25.32
N GLU A 230 -50.09 -88.41 -24.40
CA GLU A 230 -48.97 -88.19 -23.48
C GLU A 230 -47.63 -88.05 -24.23
N GLN A 231 -47.38 -88.86 -25.26
CA GLN A 231 -46.17 -88.75 -26.07
C GLN A 231 -46.10 -87.40 -26.81
N THR A 232 -47.22 -86.95 -27.38
CA THR A 232 -47.28 -85.70 -28.15
C THR A 232 -47.05 -84.50 -27.23
N THR A 233 -47.77 -84.46 -26.10
CA THR A 233 -47.63 -83.38 -25.11
C THR A 233 -46.24 -83.33 -24.48
N LEU A 234 -45.64 -84.48 -24.14
CA LEU A 234 -44.25 -84.51 -23.63
C LEU A 234 -43.23 -84.15 -24.70
N GLY A 235 -43.45 -84.56 -25.95
CA GLY A 235 -42.62 -84.19 -27.10
C GLY A 235 -42.60 -82.69 -27.36
N GLU A 236 -43.78 -82.06 -27.38
CA GLU A 236 -43.91 -80.62 -27.56
C GLU A 236 -43.26 -79.83 -26.41
N ASN A 237 -43.49 -80.25 -25.16
CA ASN A 237 -42.88 -79.62 -23.98
C ASN A 237 -41.35 -79.78 -23.98
N TYR A 238 -40.84 -80.96 -24.29
CA TYR A 238 -39.41 -81.21 -24.43
C TYR A 238 -38.80 -80.27 -25.46
N ASP A 239 -39.36 -80.24 -26.68
CA ASP A 239 -38.82 -79.45 -27.79
C ASP A 239 -38.92 -77.93 -27.50
N ALA A 240 -39.94 -77.50 -26.75
CA ALA A 240 -40.09 -76.10 -26.34
C ALA A 240 -39.03 -75.68 -25.31
N VAL A 241 -38.83 -76.48 -24.26
CA VAL A 241 -37.83 -76.21 -23.21
C VAL A 241 -36.40 -76.33 -23.76
N GLU A 242 -36.14 -77.30 -24.64
CA GLU A 242 -34.83 -77.45 -25.30
C GLU A 242 -34.45 -76.19 -26.09
N ARG A 243 -35.36 -75.71 -26.97
CA ARG A 243 -35.10 -74.49 -27.75
C ARG A 243 -34.94 -73.25 -26.87
N ALA A 244 -35.78 -73.09 -25.84
CA ALA A 244 -35.69 -71.94 -24.94
C ALA A 244 -34.34 -71.89 -24.20
N LEU A 245 -33.87 -73.04 -23.70
CA LEU A 245 -32.56 -73.14 -23.06
C LEU A 245 -31.41 -72.91 -24.04
N GLU A 246 -31.45 -73.48 -25.24
CA GLU A 246 -30.42 -73.29 -26.27
C GLU A 246 -30.33 -71.82 -26.73
N ASP A 247 -31.47 -71.19 -27.02
CA ASP A 247 -31.53 -69.78 -27.40
C ASP A 247 -31.00 -68.88 -26.28
N ARG A 248 -31.41 -69.11 -25.02
CA ARG A 248 -30.92 -68.33 -23.87
C ARG A 248 -29.42 -68.52 -23.66
N LEU A 249 -28.91 -69.74 -23.79
CA LEU A 249 -27.48 -70.05 -23.67
C LEU A 249 -26.65 -69.36 -24.77
N ASP A 250 -27.10 -69.40 -26.01
CA ASP A 250 -26.40 -68.77 -27.13
C ASP A 250 -26.46 -67.23 -27.07
N ASN A 251 -27.59 -66.67 -26.64
CA ASN A 251 -27.68 -65.24 -26.34
C ASN A 251 -26.75 -64.85 -25.19
N LEU A 252 -26.63 -65.68 -24.15
CA LEU A 252 -25.76 -65.40 -23.00
C LEU A 252 -24.28 -65.47 -23.39
N LYS A 253 -23.90 -66.39 -24.28
CA LYS A 253 -22.54 -66.43 -24.87
C LYS A 253 -22.20 -65.13 -25.58
N ARG A 254 -23.07 -64.68 -26.50
CA ARG A 254 -22.88 -63.45 -27.26
C ARG A 254 -22.79 -62.23 -26.34
N PHE A 255 -23.70 -62.14 -25.37
CA PHE A 255 -23.66 -61.09 -24.35
C PHE A 255 -22.32 -61.05 -23.62
N ASN A 256 -21.80 -62.21 -23.18
CA ASN A 256 -20.52 -62.28 -22.47
C ASN A 256 -19.33 -61.88 -23.34
N GLU A 257 -19.35 -62.20 -24.64
CA GLU A 257 -18.33 -61.78 -25.60
C GLU A 257 -18.34 -60.25 -25.79
N ASP A 258 -19.51 -59.65 -26.00
CA ASP A 258 -19.68 -58.21 -26.15
C ASP A 258 -19.34 -57.46 -24.86
N ALA A 259 -19.74 -58.01 -23.71
CA ALA A 259 -19.41 -57.50 -22.38
C ALA A 259 -17.90 -57.47 -22.13
N ALA A 260 -17.18 -58.51 -22.57
CA ALA A 260 -15.73 -58.57 -22.46
C ALA A 260 -15.02 -57.53 -23.34
N ASP A 261 -15.56 -57.23 -24.53
CA ASP A 261 -15.03 -56.15 -25.37
C ASP A 261 -15.23 -54.77 -24.73
N VAL A 262 -16.42 -54.50 -24.17
CA VAL A 262 -16.69 -53.25 -23.44
C VAL A 262 -15.81 -53.11 -22.20
N GLU A 263 -15.65 -54.17 -21.42
CA GLU A 263 -14.76 -54.20 -20.25
C GLU A 263 -13.32 -53.87 -20.62
N LYS A 264 -12.83 -54.42 -21.75
CA LYS A 264 -11.51 -54.13 -22.29
C LYS A 264 -11.38 -52.66 -22.71
N ARG A 265 -12.38 -52.09 -23.40
CA ARG A 265 -12.38 -50.66 -23.81
C ARG A 265 -12.37 -49.74 -22.59
N LEU A 266 -13.19 -50.04 -21.58
CA LEU A 266 -13.23 -49.27 -20.33
C LEU A 266 -11.91 -49.35 -19.56
N SER A 267 -11.28 -50.53 -19.51
CA SER A 267 -9.96 -50.71 -18.88
C SER A 267 -8.86 -49.91 -19.60
N GLN A 268 -8.90 -49.84 -20.92
CA GLN A 268 -7.98 -49.01 -21.72
C GLN A 268 -8.20 -47.51 -21.49
N LEU A 269 -9.46 -47.10 -21.31
CA LEU A 269 -9.83 -45.73 -20.93
C LEU A 269 -9.30 -45.39 -19.54
N ASP A 270 -9.46 -46.27 -18.54
CA ASP A 270 -8.89 -46.10 -17.20
C ASP A 270 -7.38 -45.86 -17.25
N GLU A 271 -6.65 -46.67 -18.02
CA GLU A 271 -5.20 -46.47 -18.19
C GLU A 271 -4.90 -45.11 -18.84
N SER A 272 -5.63 -44.77 -19.90
CA SER A 272 -5.45 -43.48 -20.59
C SER A 272 -5.71 -42.29 -19.64
N VAL A 273 -6.72 -42.37 -18.77
CA VAL A 273 -7.02 -41.34 -17.77
C VAL A 273 -5.92 -41.28 -16.71
N ARG A 274 -5.40 -42.43 -16.28
CA ARG A 274 -4.30 -42.54 -15.32
C ARG A 274 -3.02 -41.89 -15.86
N GLU A 275 -2.71 -42.11 -17.14
CA GLU A 275 -1.54 -41.55 -17.83
C GLU A 275 -1.58 -40.02 -17.93
N GLN A 276 -2.77 -39.41 -18.01
CA GLN A 276 -2.88 -37.93 -18.00
C GLN A 276 -2.53 -37.33 -16.63
N GLY A 277 -2.67 -38.09 -15.55
CA GLY A 277 -2.39 -37.62 -14.19
C GLY A 277 -3.31 -36.48 -13.73
N ALA A 278 -2.77 -35.56 -12.94
CA ALA A 278 -3.49 -34.40 -12.46
C ALA A 278 -3.47 -33.25 -13.50
N ALA A 279 -4.44 -32.34 -13.41
CA ALA A 279 -4.49 -31.17 -14.29
C ALA A 279 -3.19 -30.35 -14.17
N SER A 280 -2.57 -30.07 -15.32
CA SER A 280 -1.32 -29.28 -15.42
C SER A 280 -1.35 -28.36 -16.63
N ALA A 281 -0.50 -27.32 -16.61
CA ALA A 281 -0.35 -26.38 -17.73
C ALA A 281 0.25 -27.06 -18.98
N GLU A 282 1.09 -28.07 -18.81
CA GLU A 282 1.72 -28.81 -19.90
C GLU A 282 0.82 -29.89 -20.51
N ALA A 283 -0.34 -30.16 -19.90
CA ALA A 283 -1.27 -31.17 -20.40
C ALA A 283 -1.81 -30.78 -21.79
N ASP A 284 -1.91 -31.76 -22.68
CA ASP A 284 -2.43 -31.56 -24.02
C ASP A 284 -3.95 -31.73 -24.03
N LEU A 285 -4.66 -30.63 -24.24
CA LEU A 285 -6.12 -30.62 -24.32
C LEU A 285 -6.63 -31.48 -25.48
N SER A 286 -5.89 -31.57 -26.59
CA SER A 286 -6.29 -32.39 -27.73
C SER A 286 -6.25 -33.89 -27.42
N LEU A 287 -5.29 -34.33 -26.59
CA LEU A 287 -5.23 -35.70 -26.11
C LEU A 287 -6.38 -35.99 -25.14
N ILE A 288 -6.68 -35.09 -24.21
CA ILE A 288 -7.80 -35.25 -23.27
C ILE A 288 -9.14 -35.29 -24.04
N ASP A 289 -9.32 -34.42 -25.02
CA ASP A 289 -10.52 -34.39 -25.88
C ASP A 289 -10.67 -35.70 -26.67
N ALA A 290 -9.56 -36.26 -27.18
CA ALA A 290 -9.57 -37.57 -27.83
C ALA A 290 -9.92 -38.72 -26.87
N ILE A 291 -9.51 -38.64 -25.59
CA ILE A 291 -9.92 -39.62 -24.57
C ILE A 291 -11.42 -39.50 -24.27
N ILE A 292 -11.95 -38.27 -24.19
CA ILE A 292 -13.38 -38.02 -23.98
C ILE A 292 -14.22 -38.58 -25.14
N GLU A 293 -13.82 -38.34 -26.38
CA GLU A 293 -14.47 -38.92 -27.57
C GLU A 293 -14.50 -40.45 -27.47
N ARG A 294 -13.36 -41.09 -27.18
CA ARG A 294 -13.31 -42.55 -26.99
C ARG A 294 -14.20 -43.05 -25.85
N CYS A 295 -14.37 -42.26 -24.78
CA CYS A 295 -15.28 -42.58 -23.68
C CYS A 295 -16.76 -42.52 -24.12
N ASN A 296 -17.09 -41.57 -24.99
CA ASN A 296 -18.43 -41.47 -25.59
C ASN A 296 -18.68 -42.58 -26.61
N ASP A 297 -17.66 -43.02 -27.35
CA ASP A 297 -17.74 -44.12 -28.33
C ASP A 297 -18.03 -45.50 -27.70
N VAL A 298 -17.91 -45.64 -26.38
CA VAL A 298 -18.34 -46.85 -25.67
C VAL A 298 -19.86 -46.90 -25.51
N ARG A 299 -20.55 -45.75 -25.56
CA ARG A 299 -22.00 -45.65 -25.34
C ARG A 299 -22.83 -46.53 -26.29
N PRO A 300 -22.59 -46.54 -27.62
CA PRO A 300 -23.35 -47.39 -28.54
C PRO A 300 -23.20 -48.89 -28.25
N ALA A 301 -22.02 -49.32 -27.80
CA ALA A 301 -21.79 -50.72 -27.42
C ALA A 301 -22.53 -51.08 -26.12
N LEU A 302 -22.60 -50.15 -25.16
CA LEU A 302 -23.40 -50.30 -23.94
C LEU A 302 -24.90 -50.37 -24.24
N ASP A 303 -25.39 -49.55 -25.16
CA ASP A 303 -26.81 -49.55 -25.55
C ASP A 303 -27.17 -50.89 -26.24
N GLN A 304 -26.29 -51.43 -27.09
CA GLN A 304 -26.47 -52.76 -27.69
C GLN A 304 -26.49 -53.88 -26.64
N LEU A 305 -25.59 -53.82 -25.65
CA LEU A 305 -25.60 -54.74 -24.50
C LEU A 305 -26.92 -54.62 -23.72
N ALA A 306 -27.39 -53.41 -23.44
CA ALA A 306 -28.66 -53.18 -22.76
C ALA A 306 -29.86 -53.78 -23.51
N ASP A 307 -29.89 -53.66 -24.84
CA ASP A 307 -30.93 -54.25 -25.67
C ASP A 307 -30.90 -55.80 -25.61
N SER A 308 -29.70 -56.40 -25.64
CA SER A 308 -29.57 -57.86 -25.58
C SER A 308 -30.03 -58.48 -24.24
N VAL A 309 -30.04 -57.72 -23.13
CA VAL A 309 -30.55 -58.18 -21.83
C VAL A 309 -32.02 -58.61 -21.91
N GLN A 310 -32.84 -58.01 -22.77
CA GLN A 310 -34.25 -58.39 -22.94
C GLN A 310 -34.41 -59.85 -23.39
N SER A 311 -33.48 -60.34 -24.22
CA SER A 311 -33.47 -61.74 -24.70
C SER A 311 -33.00 -62.73 -23.64
N LEU A 312 -32.46 -62.23 -22.52
CA LEU A 312 -31.88 -63.03 -21.43
C LEU A 312 -32.79 -63.07 -20.18
N CYS A 313 -33.90 -62.33 -20.16
CA CYS A 313 -34.85 -62.41 -19.06
C CYS A 313 -35.26 -63.88 -18.83
N PRO A 314 -35.24 -64.38 -17.58
CA PRO A 314 -35.20 -63.62 -16.32
C PRO A 314 -33.82 -63.39 -15.68
N LEU A 315 -32.71 -63.64 -16.37
CA LEU A 315 -31.35 -63.55 -15.78
C LEU A 315 -31.01 -62.15 -15.24
N VAL A 316 -30.53 -62.08 -13.99
CA VAL A 316 -30.23 -60.81 -13.29
C VAL A 316 -28.79 -60.32 -13.50
N GLU A 317 -27.83 -61.24 -13.66
CA GLU A 317 -26.40 -60.90 -13.81
C GLU A 317 -26.12 -60.03 -15.05
N PRO A 318 -26.67 -60.33 -16.25
CA PRO A 318 -26.45 -59.51 -17.44
C PRO A 318 -26.91 -58.05 -17.25
N ALA A 319 -28.11 -57.85 -16.71
CA ALA A 319 -28.65 -56.51 -16.43
C ALA A 319 -27.75 -55.74 -15.45
N SER A 320 -27.34 -56.40 -14.37
CA SER A 320 -26.47 -55.81 -13.34
C SER A 320 -25.10 -55.41 -13.91
N ARG A 321 -24.56 -56.21 -14.83
CA ARG A 321 -23.27 -55.95 -15.48
C ARG A 321 -23.33 -54.76 -16.43
N VAL A 322 -24.41 -54.61 -17.19
CA VAL A 322 -24.66 -53.42 -18.04
C VAL A 322 -24.77 -52.16 -17.19
N ASP A 323 -25.48 -52.22 -16.06
CA ASP A 323 -25.60 -51.09 -15.12
C ASP A 323 -24.24 -50.69 -14.53
N ALA A 324 -23.41 -51.68 -14.18
CA ALA A 324 -22.06 -51.45 -13.67
C ALA A 324 -21.16 -50.77 -14.73
N PHE A 325 -21.16 -51.27 -15.97
CA PHE A 325 -20.40 -50.65 -17.05
C PHE A 325 -20.90 -49.24 -17.40
N SER A 326 -22.22 -49.04 -17.41
CA SER A 326 -22.84 -47.73 -17.66
C SER A 326 -22.49 -46.71 -16.58
N SER A 327 -22.38 -47.16 -15.33
CA SER A 327 -21.95 -46.33 -14.21
C SER A 327 -20.46 -46.00 -14.33
N HIS A 328 -19.61 -46.99 -14.64
CA HIS A 328 -18.17 -46.78 -14.83
C HIS A 328 -17.85 -45.83 -15.99
N GLN A 329 -18.54 -45.97 -17.13
CA GLN A 329 -18.41 -45.07 -18.28
C GLN A 329 -18.77 -43.62 -17.91
N ARG A 330 -19.84 -43.42 -17.12
CA ARG A 330 -20.25 -42.10 -16.65
C ARG A 330 -19.24 -41.49 -15.69
N GLU A 331 -18.75 -42.27 -14.72
CA GLU A 331 -17.72 -41.82 -13.78
C GLU A 331 -16.42 -41.42 -14.49
N LEU A 332 -16.00 -42.17 -15.51
CA LEU A 332 -14.86 -41.80 -16.35
C LEU A 332 -15.10 -40.51 -17.12
N GLY A 333 -16.30 -40.36 -17.71
CA GLY A 333 -16.70 -39.13 -18.38
C GLY A 333 -16.65 -37.91 -17.46
N ASP A 334 -17.17 -38.02 -16.24
CA ASP A 334 -17.15 -36.95 -15.24
C ASP A 334 -15.72 -36.60 -14.80
N LYS A 335 -14.88 -37.62 -14.54
CA LYS A 335 -13.45 -37.42 -14.20
C LYS A 335 -12.70 -36.69 -15.33
N LEU A 336 -12.90 -37.10 -16.58
CA LEU A 336 -12.28 -36.48 -17.74
C LEU A 336 -12.74 -35.04 -17.94
N LYS A 337 -14.02 -34.74 -17.71
CA LYS A 337 -14.54 -33.38 -17.77
C LYS A 337 -13.90 -32.49 -16.70
N ILE A 338 -13.81 -32.96 -15.46
CA ILE A 338 -13.13 -32.24 -14.37
C ILE A 338 -11.66 -32.00 -14.70
N LEU A 339 -10.97 -33.01 -15.23
CA LEU A 339 -9.57 -32.90 -15.65
C LEU A 339 -9.42 -31.83 -16.75
N ARG A 340 -10.23 -31.90 -17.80
CA ARG A 340 -10.24 -30.95 -18.91
C ARG A 340 -10.48 -29.52 -18.44
N ASP A 341 -11.54 -29.29 -17.67
CA ASP A 341 -11.89 -27.97 -17.14
C ASP A 341 -10.79 -27.44 -16.20
N GLY A 342 -10.16 -28.32 -15.42
CA GLY A 342 -8.99 -28.00 -14.61
C GLY A 342 -7.78 -27.57 -15.43
N VAL A 343 -7.48 -28.26 -16.53
CA VAL A 343 -6.37 -27.92 -17.45
C VAL A 343 -6.64 -26.58 -18.14
N VAL A 344 -7.86 -26.36 -18.65
CA VAL A 344 -8.25 -25.07 -19.27
C VAL A 344 -8.03 -23.93 -18.29
N ARG A 345 -8.54 -24.07 -17.05
CA ARG A 345 -8.36 -23.06 -16.01
C ARG A 345 -6.88 -22.78 -15.76
N ILE A 346 -6.05 -23.80 -15.48
CA ILE A 346 -4.62 -23.61 -15.21
C ILE A 346 -3.91 -22.91 -16.38
N LYS A 347 -4.25 -23.25 -17.64
CA LYS A 347 -3.68 -22.57 -18.81
C LYS A 347 -4.08 -21.10 -18.88
N GLU A 348 -5.36 -20.78 -18.68
CA GLU A 348 -5.84 -19.40 -18.61
C GLU A 348 -5.16 -18.62 -17.47
N GLU A 349 -4.98 -19.24 -16.30
CA GLU A 349 -4.23 -18.66 -15.16
C GLU A 349 -2.78 -18.36 -15.56
N CYS A 350 -2.08 -19.32 -16.18
CA CYS A 350 -0.70 -19.16 -16.63
C CYS A 350 -0.55 -18.09 -17.72
N GLU A 351 -1.46 -18.03 -18.69
CA GLU A 351 -1.47 -17.01 -19.73
C GLU A 351 -1.70 -15.61 -19.14
N ALA A 352 -2.66 -15.46 -18.24
CA ALA A 352 -2.92 -14.20 -17.54
C ALA A 352 -1.71 -13.74 -16.73
N VAL A 353 -1.08 -14.64 -15.97
CA VAL A 353 0.15 -14.36 -15.21
C VAL A 353 1.28 -13.92 -16.14
N ASN A 354 1.52 -14.65 -17.23
CA ASN A 354 2.60 -14.34 -18.16
C ASN A 354 2.39 -13.00 -18.88
N MET A 355 1.16 -12.72 -19.35
CA MET A 355 0.83 -11.44 -19.99
C MET A 355 1.01 -10.26 -19.04
N LEU A 356 0.47 -10.34 -17.82
CA LEU A 356 0.60 -9.26 -16.85
C LEU A 356 2.05 -9.08 -16.38
N ALA A 357 2.77 -10.17 -16.11
CA ALA A 357 4.17 -10.11 -15.69
C ALA A 357 5.08 -9.51 -16.77
N THR A 358 4.90 -9.89 -18.04
CA THR A 358 5.68 -9.32 -19.15
C THR A 358 5.38 -7.84 -19.36
N ALA A 359 4.10 -7.42 -19.27
CA ALA A 359 3.72 -6.01 -19.38
C ALA A 359 4.27 -5.17 -18.22
N LEU A 360 4.25 -5.69 -16.99
CA LEU A 360 4.83 -5.02 -15.82
C LEU A 360 6.35 -4.92 -15.90
N ALA A 361 7.03 -5.96 -16.37
CA ALA A 361 8.48 -5.92 -16.57
C ALA A 361 8.89 -4.87 -17.62
N ASP A 362 8.14 -4.74 -18.72
CA ASP A 362 8.37 -3.69 -19.71
C ASP A 362 8.06 -2.28 -19.15
N LEU A 363 6.97 -2.14 -18.39
CA LEU A 363 6.63 -0.89 -17.70
C LEU A 363 7.74 -0.47 -16.72
N GLU A 364 8.22 -1.40 -15.89
CA GLU A 364 9.30 -1.14 -14.93
C GLU A 364 10.59 -0.71 -15.63
N ARG A 365 10.95 -1.36 -16.74
CA ARG A 365 12.10 -0.99 -17.56
C ARG A 365 11.97 0.42 -18.11
N VAL A 366 10.85 0.73 -18.78
CA VAL A 366 10.61 2.06 -19.37
C VAL A 366 10.56 3.15 -18.29
N LEU A 367 9.94 2.86 -17.14
CA LEU A 367 9.89 3.78 -16.00
C LEU A 367 11.28 4.04 -15.42
N THR A 368 12.10 3.00 -15.27
CA THR A 368 13.49 3.13 -14.77
C THR A 368 14.38 3.90 -15.75
N ASP A 369 14.18 3.70 -17.06
CA ASP A 369 14.86 4.47 -18.10
C ASP A 369 14.41 5.95 -18.08
N ALA A 370 13.11 6.23 -17.88
CA ALA A 370 12.58 7.58 -17.75
C ALA A 370 13.07 8.29 -16.47
N GLU A 371 13.09 7.59 -15.32
CA GLU A 371 13.65 8.11 -14.07
C GLU A 371 15.11 8.52 -14.24
N ARG A 372 15.91 7.68 -14.91
CA ARG A 372 17.32 7.99 -15.23
C ARG A 372 17.43 9.15 -16.23
N GLY A 373 16.57 9.17 -17.24
CA GLY A 373 16.49 10.22 -18.25
C GLY A 373 16.22 11.59 -17.63
N LEU A 374 15.31 11.69 -16.67
CA LEU A 374 15.00 12.95 -15.98
C LEU A 374 16.20 13.53 -15.22
N GLU A 375 17.08 12.69 -14.70
CA GLU A 375 18.29 13.14 -14.01
C GLU A 375 19.37 13.63 -14.97
N GLN A 376 19.37 13.11 -16.19
CA GLN A 376 20.29 13.52 -17.25
C GLN A 376 19.76 14.68 -18.10
N THR A 377 18.48 15.01 -17.97
CA THR A 377 17.85 16.09 -18.74
C THR A 377 18.38 17.43 -18.24
N GLU A 378 18.84 18.26 -19.18
CA GLU A 378 19.29 19.62 -18.91
C GLU A 378 18.16 20.44 -18.25
N GLY A 379 18.52 21.39 -17.38
CA GLY A 379 17.57 22.24 -16.66
C GLY A 379 16.88 23.31 -17.53
N SER A 380 16.89 23.17 -18.86
CA SER A 380 16.25 24.11 -19.77
C SER A 380 14.77 23.76 -19.99
N VAL A 381 13.94 24.77 -20.24
CA VAL A 381 12.50 24.57 -20.47
C VAL A 381 12.25 23.64 -21.66
N SER A 382 12.98 23.82 -22.76
CA SER A 382 12.82 23.01 -23.98
C SER A 382 13.20 21.54 -23.78
N ALA A 383 14.28 21.24 -23.06
CA ALA A 383 14.69 19.86 -22.78
C ALA A 383 13.69 19.15 -21.86
N LEU A 384 13.18 19.84 -20.84
CA LEU A 384 12.20 19.31 -19.90
C LEU A 384 10.81 19.12 -20.54
N GLU A 385 10.38 20.02 -21.45
CA GLU A 385 9.16 19.85 -22.23
C GLU A 385 9.26 18.62 -23.15
N LEU A 386 10.40 18.44 -23.84
CA LEU A 386 10.65 17.26 -24.66
C LEU A 386 10.66 15.95 -23.83
N PHE A 387 11.19 15.99 -22.61
CA PHE A 387 11.13 14.84 -21.68
C PHE A 387 9.67 14.48 -21.31
N CYS A 388 8.83 15.48 -21.07
CA CYS A 388 7.41 15.27 -20.76
C CYS A 388 6.65 14.69 -21.97
N GLU A 389 6.94 15.18 -23.17
CA GLU A 389 6.26 14.74 -24.39
C GLU A 389 6.61 13.32 -24.83
N ILE A 390 7.85 12.86 -24.58
CA ILE A 390 8.34 11.58 -25.12
C ILE A 390 8.54 10.53 -24.01
N PRO A 391 9.59 10.57 -23.15
CA PRO A 391 9.78 9.60 -22.07
C PRO A 391 8.56 9.44 -21.14
N LEU A 392 8.06 10.55 -20.58
CA LEU A 392 6.99 10.50 -19.59
C LEU A 392 5.68 10.00 -20.21
N ARG A 393 5.39 10.45 -21.43
CA ARG A 393 4.24 9.96 -22.21
C ARG A 393 4.33 8.47 -22.54
N THR A 394 5.51 7.98 -22.89
CA THR A 394 5.74 6.55 -23.16
C THR A 394 5.43 5.70 -21.93
N VAL A 395 5.84 6.15 -20.73
CA VAL A 395 5.47 5.48 -19.47
C VAL A 395 3.94 5.52 -19.27
N ALA A 396 3.30 6.67 -19.52
CA ALA A 396 1.84 6.81 -19.39
C ALA A 396 1.07 5.84 -20.30
N ASP A 397 1.50 5.70 -21.56
CA ASP A 397 0.89 4.79 -22.52
C ASP A 397 1.09 3.32 -22.11
N LYS A 398 2.25 2.97 -21.51
CA LYS A 398 2.50 1.63 -20.94
C LYS A 398 1.64 1.34 -19.71
N ILE A 399 1.42 2.33 -18.84
CA ILE A 399 0.48 2.21 -17.71
C ILE A 399 -0.94 1.94 -18.22
N ALA A 400 -1.39 2.68 -19.23
CA ALA A 400 -2.71 2.48 -19.83
C ALA A 400 -2.88 1.07 -20.41
N LEU A 401 -1.86 0.54 -21.10
CA LEU A 401 -1.87 -0.84 -21.60
C LEU A 401 -2.01 -1.87 -20.47
N VAL A 402 -1.25 -1.70 -19.39
CA VAL A 402 -1.32 -2.57 -18.19
C VAL A 402 -2.67 -2.41 -17.45
N ASP A 403 -3.38 -1.30 -17.64
CA ASP A 403 -4.72 -1.06 -17.09
C ASP A 403 -5.85 -1.71 -17.85
N GLU A 404 -5.70 -1.85 -19.16
CA GLU A 404 -6.63 -2.59 -20.01
C GLU A 404 -6.53 -4.10 -19.79
N MET A 405 -5.36 -4.60 -19.37
CA MET A 405 -5.15 -5.99 -18.97
C MET A 405 -5.91 -6.32 -17.68
N ARG A 406 -7.21 -6.62 -17.82
CA ARG A 406 -8.05 -7.18 -16.75
C ARG A 406 -8.04 -8.70 -16.85
N SER A 407 -7.79 -9.36 -15.73
CA SER A 407 -8.01 -10.79 -15.60
C SER A 407 -9.08 -11.03 -14.54
N ASP A 408 -10.09 -11.82 -14.90
CA ASP A 408 -11.11 -12.31 -13.95
C ASP A 408 -10.56 -13.45 -13.07
N VAL A 409 -9.34 -13.91 -13.37
CA VAL A 409 -8.64 -14.93 -12.60
C VAL A 409 -8.05 -14.32 -11.33
N VAL A 410 -8.42 -14.89 -10.18
CA VAL A 410 -7.90 -14.49 -8.87
C VAL A 410 -6.96 -15.59 -8.36
N THR A 411 -5.66 -15.35 -8.46
CA THR A 411 -4.61 -16.18 -7.85
C THR A 411 -3.68 -15.33 -6.99
N PRO A 412 -3.01 -15.90 -5.98
CA PRO A 412 -2.05 -15.17 -5.15
C PRO A 412 -0.96 -14.48 -5.97
N LYS A 413 -0.57 -15.09 -7.11
CA LYS A 413 0.44 -14.51 -8.00
C LYS A 413 -0.11 -13.32 -8.78
N ILE A 414 -1.34 -13.37 -9.28
CA ILE A 414 -1.98 -12.23 -9.94
C ILE A 414 -2.20 -11.08 -8.94
N GLU A 415 -2.62 -11.39 -7.72
CA GLU A 415 -2.74 -10.38 -6.64
C GLU A 415 -1.41 -9.69 -6.35
N GLN A 416 -0.31 -10.45 -6.28
CA GLN A 416 1.03 -9.89 -6.15
C GLN A 416 1.37 -8.97 -7.34
N LEU A 417 1.12 -9.40 -8.58
CA LEU A 417 1.37 -8.58 -9.77
C LEU A 417 0.50 -7.30 -9.77
N HIS A 418 -0.73 -7.34 -9.25
CA HIS A 418 -1.54 -6.14 -9.07
C HIS A 418 -0.96 -5.18 -8.01
N GLN A 419 -0.33 -5.69 -6.96
CA GLN A 419 0.40 -4.85 -5.99
C GLN A 419 1.63 -4.21 -6.65
N ASP A 420 2.41 -4.98 -7.43
CA ASP A 420 3.57 -4.48 -8.18
C ASP A 420 3.15 -3.38 -9.17
N LYS A 421 2.03 -3.59 -9.88
CA LYS A 421 1.40 -2.57 -10.74
C LYS A 421 1.10 -1.27 -9.99
N GLN A 422 0.54 -1.36 -8.78
CA GLN A 422 0.24 -0.19 -7.98
C GLN A 422 1.51 0.53 -7.54
N ALA A 423 2.55 -0.20 -7.13
CA ALA A 423 3.84 0.38 -6.77
C ALA A 423 4.51 1.11 -7.95
N LEU A 424 4.43 0.56 -9.17
CA LEU A 424 4.93 1.21 -10.39
C LEU A 424 4.13 2.48 -10.73
N ARG A 425 2.81 2.47 -10.55
CA ARG A 425 1.98 3.68 -10.72
C ARG A 425 2.38 4.79 -9.74
N GLU A 426 2.62 4.45 -8.48
CA GLU A 426 3.08 5.44 -7.50
C GLU A 426 4.46 6.01 -7.85
N ARG A 427 5.37 5.19 -8.39
CA ARG A 427 6.66 5.67 -8.92
C ARG A 427 6.46 6.63 -10.09
N TYR A 428 5.56 6.33 -11.02
CA TYR A 428 5.24 7.22 -12.14
C TYR A 428 4.66 8.57 -11.68
N ILE A 429 3.75 8.57 -10.69
CA ILE A 429 3.21 9.82 -10.11
C ILE A 429 4.35 10.67 -9.54
N ARG A 430 5.24 10.07 -8.73
CA ARG A 430 6.41 10.77 -8.20
C ARG A 430 7.34 11.30 -9.29
N LEU A 431 7.55 10.54 -10.37
CA LEU A 431 8.36 10.98 -11.51
C LEU A 431 7.74 12.19 -12.22
N THR A 432 6.41 12.18 -12.40
CA THR A 432 5.65 13.28 -13.01
C THR A 432 5.76 14.54 -12.16
N GLU A 433 5.51 14.44 -10.85
CA GLU A 433 5.64 15.55 -9.91
C GLU A 433 7.04 16.18 -9.95
N ARG A 434 8.09 15.35 -9.96
CA ARG A 434 9.48 15.82 -10.05
C ARG A 434 9.81 16.49 -11.39
N ALA A 435 9.27 15.97 -12.50
CA ALA A 435 9.43 16.57 -13.82
C ALA A 435 8.74 17.95 -13.88
N ASP A 436 7.52 18.05 -13.35
CA ASP A 436 6.77 19.30 -13.26
C ASP A 436 7.47 20.33 -12.36
N GLU A 437 8.02 19.91 -11.22
CA GLU A 437 8.82 20.78 -10.33
C GLU A 437 10.08 21.31 -11.03
N LYS A 438 10.86 20.45 -11.70
CA LYS A 438 12.03 20.86 -12.48
C LYS A 438 11.62 21.84 -13.60
N LEU A 439 10.54 21.56 -14.32
CA LEU A 439 10.04 22.42 -15.40
C LEU A 439 9.58 23.78 -14.88
N LYS A 440 8.88 23.82 -13.75
CA LYS A 440 8.47 25.06 -13.08
C LYS A 440 9.69 25.88 -12.64
N GLY A 441 10.70 25.23 -12.05
CA GLY A 441 11.96 25.87 -11.68
C GLY A 441 12.68 26.48 -12.88
N ALA A 442 12.74 25.75 -14.00
CA ALA A 442 13.34 26.23 -15.25
C ALA A 442 12.60 27.46 -15.82
N LYS A 443 11.26 27.43 -15.83
CA LYS A 443 10.43 28.58 -16.27
C LYS A 443 10.68 29.82 -15.42
N GLN A 444 10.77 29.65 -14.10
CA GLN A 444 11.09 30.76 -13.19
C GLN A 444 12.49 31.34 -13.42
N GLN A 445 13.47 30.48 -13.74
CA GLN A 445 14.84 30.93 -14.07
C GLN A 445 14.87 31.70 -15.40
N ASP A 446 14.19 31.21 -16.45
CA ASP A 446 14.10 31.93 -17.72
C ASP A 446 13.36 33.27 -17.58
N GLU A 447 12.28 33.34 -16.79
CA GLU A 447 11.59 34.61 -16.48
C GLU A 447 12.49 35.60 -15.73
N LEU A 448 13.26 35.14 -14.74
CA LEU A 448 14.21 35.97 -14.00
C LEU A 448 15.30 36.53 -14.93
N ILE A 449 15.88 35.68 -15.78
CA ILE A 449 16.90 36.09 -16.76
C ILE A 449 16.31 37.14 -17.71
N ALA A 450 15.12 36.89 -18.27
CA ALA A 450 14.46 37.81 -19.18
C ALA A 450 14.15 39.17 -18.53
N ASP A 451 13.71 39.21 -17.27
CA ASP A 451 13.49 40.45 -16.53
C ASP A 451 14.79 41.23 -16.32
N ILE A 452 15.87 40.56 -15.88
CA ILE A 452 17.19 41.17 -15.69
C ILE A 452 17.72 41.71 -17.03
N GLU A 453 17.69 40.92 -18.10
CA GLU A 453 18.14 41.34 -19.44
C GLU A 453 17.35 42.54 -19.95
N THR A 454 16.02 42.53 -19.80
CA THR A 454 15.16 43.62 -20.27
C THR A 454 15.47 44.92 -19.52
N ARG A 455 15.63 44.85 -18.19
CA ARG A 455 16.01 46.01 -17.36
C ARG A 455 17.38 46.55 -17.72
N LEU A 456 18.40 45.70 -17.76
CA LEU A 456 19.77 46.13 -18.08
C LEU A 456 19.86 46.70 -19.50
N ASN A 457 19.19 46.10 -20.49
CA ASN A 457 19.17 46.63 -21.86
C ASN A 457 18.44 47.97 -21.97
N SER A 458 17.37 48.18 -21.21
CA SER A 458 16.67 49.47 -21.14
C SER A 458 17.57 50.55 -20.54
N ILE A 459 18.20 50.26 -19.40
CA ILE A 459 19.12 51.18 -18.73
C ILE A 459 20.31 51.51 -19.63
N ARG A 460 20.90 50.49 -20.27
CA ARG A 460 21.99 50.68 -21.23
C ARG A 460 21.58 51.62 -22.37
N LYS A 461 20.40 51.41 -22.95
CA LYS A 461 19.90 52.25 -24.05
C LYS A 461 19.73 53.70 -23.60
N GLU A 462 19.18 53.95 -22.41
CA GLU A 462 19.04 55.32 -21.88
C GLU A 462 20.40 55.95 -21.52
N ALA A 463 21.32 55.17 -20.94
CA ALA A 463 22.68 55.61 -20.66
C ALA A 463 23.45 55.97 -21.95
N ASP A 464 23.37 55.13 -22.99
CA ASP A 464 23.97 55.39 -24.30
C ASP A 464 23.39 56.68 -24.96
N VAL A 465 22.09 56.93 -24.79
CA VAL A 465 21.45 58.20 -25.24
C VAL A 465 22.01 59.41 -24.50
N LEU A 466 22.25 59.29 -23.19
CA LEU A 466 22.89 60.36 -22.42
C LEU A 466 24.36 60.53 -22.81
N CYS A 467 25.14 59.46 -22.91
CA CYS A 467 26.53 59.51 -23.38
C CYS A 467 26.64 60.19 -24.75
N THR A 468 25.74 59.89 -25.69
CA THR A 468 25.72 60.53 -27.01
C THR A 468 25.30 62.01 -26.97
N LYS A 469 24.40 62.40 -26.06
CA LYS A 469 24.00 63.80 -25.83
C LYS A 469 25.17 64.66 -25.33
N TYR A 470 26.09 64.06 -24.58
CA TYR A 470 27.26 64.71 -23.98
C TYR A 470 28.54 64.67 -24.83
N VAL A 471 28.44 64.22 -26.09
CA VAL A 471 29.53 64.40 -27.09
C VAL A 471 29.90 65.88 -27.28
N HIS A 472 28.97 66.80 -26.99
CA HIS A 472 29.21 68.23 -26.91
C HIS A 472 28.75 68.76 -25.55
N PRO A 473 29.47 69.74 -24.95
CA PRO A 473 29.11 70.26 -23.63
C PRO A 473 27.69 70.86 -23.60
N GLN A 474 26.94 70.56 -22.54
CA GLN A 474 25.56 71.00 -22.35
C GLN A 474 25.48 72.23 -21.42
N ASP A 475 24.34 72.91 -21.45
CA ASP A 475 24.05 74.02 -20.53
C ASP A 475 23.74 73.50 -19.12
N LEU A 476 24.05 74.29 -18.09
CA LEU A 476 23.93 73.87 -16.68
C LEU A 476 22.53 73.34 -16.29
N PRO A 477 21.39 73.92 -16.72
CA PRO A 477 20.07 73.41 -16.34
C PRO A 477 19.81 72.01 -16.92
N THR A 478 20.14 71.83 -18.20
CA THR A 478 20.06 70.54 -18.90
C THR A 478 20.97 69.52 -18.22
N ALA A 479 22.16 69.95 -17.77
CA ALA A 479 23.09 69.06 -17.10
C ALA A 479 22.64 68.61 -15.71
N VAL A 480 21.88 69.46 -14.99
CA VAL A 480 21.27 69.11 -13.71
C VAL A 480 20.11 68.12 -13.90
N GLU A 481 19.25 68.32 -14.91
CA GLU A 481 18.17 67.36 -15.23
C GLU A 481 18.72 66.00 -15.69
N ASP A 482 19.72 66.00 -16.56
CA ASP A 482 20.36 64.78 -17.03
C ASP A 482 21.11 64.07 -15.89
N ALA A 483 21.71 64.80 -14.94
CA ALA A 483 22.30 64.22 -13.73
C ALA A 483 21.27 63.55 -12.82
N ASN A 484 20.10 64.17 -12.61
CA ASN A 484 18.99 63.56 -11.88
C ASN A 484 18.49 62.29 -12.61
N ARG A 485 18.50 62.30 -13.95
CA ARG A 485 18.11 61.14 -14.74
C ARG A 485 19.14 60.01 -14.67
N LEU A 486 20.43 60.32 -14.62
CA LEU A 486 21.49 59.33 -14.34
C LEU A 486 21.36 58.72 -12.95
N GLU A 487 21.02 59.53 -11.94
CA GLU A 487 20.78 59.05 -10.57
C GLU A 487 19.56 58.12 -10.51
N ALA A 488 18.47 58.45 -11.22
CA ALA A 488 17.31 57.56 -11.36
C ALA A 488 17.63 56.25 -12.10
N LEU A 489 18.51 56.27 -13.10
CA LEU A 489 18.97 55.05 -13.79
C LEU A 489 19.84 54.17 -12.88
N LEU A 490 20.65 54.76 -12.00
CA LEU A 490 21.44 54.02 -11.00
C LEU A 490 20.56 53.32 -9.96
N GLU A 491 19.48 53.95 -9.51
CA GLU A 491 18.51 53.33 -8.60
C GLU A 491 17.73 52.18 -9.25
N GLN A 492 17.57 52.20 -10.57
CA GLN A 492 16.88 51.15 -11.33
C GLN A 492 17.77 49.95 -11.68
N LEU A 493 19.09 50.04 -11.46
CA LEU A 493 19.99 48.92 -11.71
C LEU A 493 19.60 47.72 -10.83
N PRO A 494 19.53 46.50 -11.40
CA PRO A 494 19.33 45.30 -10.60
C PRO A 494 20.43 45.18 -9.53
N GLU A 495 20.05 44.82 -8.31
CA GLU A 495 21.05 44.52 -7.29
C GLU A 495 21.94 43.35 -7.76
N PRO A 496 23.26 43.39 -7.51
CA PRO A 496 24.17 42.31 -7.88
C PRO A 496 23.73 40.95 -7.31
N SER A 497 23.11 40.96 -6.12
CA SER A 497 22.53 39.79 -5.44
C SER A 497 21.50 39.05 -6.30
N LEU A 498 20.70 39.76 -7.11
CA LEU A 498 19.70 39.16 -8.00
C LEU A 498 20.33 38.38 -9.15
N ILE A 499 21.48 38.83 -9.66
CA ILE A 499 22.22 38.12 -10.72
C ILE A 499 22.82 36.82 -10.17
N TYR A 500 23.23 36.78 -8.90
CA TYR A 500 23.70 35.55 -8.24
C TYR A 500 22.62 34.46 -8.06
N HIS A 501 21.34 34.80 -8.22
CA HIS A 501 20.24 33.83 -8.17
C HIS A 501 19.97 33.14 -9.52
N VAL A 502 20.69 33.54 -10.58
CA VAL A 502 20.69 32.84 -11.87
C VAL A 502 21.54 31.58 -11.75
N ALA A 503 20.91 30.42 -11.96
CA ALA A 503 21.57 29.12 -11.78
C ALA A 503 22.56 28.78 -12.92
N ASP A 504 22.32 29.31 -14.12
CA ASP A 504 23.22 29.16 -15.27
C ASP A 504 24.41 30.12 -15.13
N LEU A 505 25.58 29.55 -14.82
CA LEU A 505 26.84 30.28 -14.62
C LEU A 505 27.29 31.06 -15.87
N GLU A 506 27.08 30.53 -17.08
CA GLU A 506 27.49 31.23 -18.31
C GLU A 506 26.63 32.47 -18.53
N ARG A 507 25.31 32.35 -18.35
CA ARG A 507 24.40 33.49 -18.44
C ARG A 507 24.58 34.48 -17.28
N GLN A 508 24.81 33.98 -16.08
CA GLN A 508 25.14 34.80 -14.92
C GLN A 508 26.37 35.68 -15.19
N GLU A 509 27.44 35.10 -15.75
CA GLU A 509 28.63 35.86 -16.14
C GLU A 509 28.35 36.90 -17.23
N GLN A 510 27.51 36.57 -18.21
CA GLN A 510 27.12 37.50 -19.27
C GLN A 510 26.36 38.70 -18.70
N LEU A 511 25.40 38.45 -17.80
CA LEU A 511 24.64 39.48 -17.10
C LEU A 511 25.53 40.34 -16.20
N ALA A 512 26.46 39.72 -15.46
CA ALA A 512 27.41 40.44 -14.62
C ALA A 512 28.34 41.35 -15.45
N LYS A 513 28.90 40.84 -16.57
CA LYS A 513 29.71 41.64 -17.50
C LYS A 513 28.93 42.83 -18.06
N LEU A 514 27.64 42.64 -18.35
CA LEU A 514 26.78 43.69 -18.87
C LEU A 514 26.49 44.75 -17.80
N LEU A 515 26.25 44.34 -16.55
CA LEU A 515 26.13 45.24 -15.39
C LEU A 515 27.41 46.05 -15.17
N ASP A 516 28.58 45.40 -15.16
CA ASP A 516 29.88 46.05 -14.99
C ASP A 516 30.13 47.09 -16.09
N THR A 517 29.75 46.77 -17.33
CA THR A 517 29.88 47.69 -18.48
C THR A 517 29.03 48.95 -18.31
N ILE A 518 27.79 48.81 -17.82
CA ILE A 518 26.89 49.94 -17.52
C ILE A 518 27.41 50.75 -16.33
N GLN A 519 27.95 50.10 -15.29
CA GLN A 519 28.53 50.80 -14.14
C GLN A 519 29.77 51.62 -14.53
N LEU A 520 30.60 51.13 -15.44
CA LEU A 520 31.78 51.84 -15.93
C LEU A 520 31.42 53.09 -16.76
N SER A 521 30.31 53.09 -17.49
CA SER A 521 29.87 54.26 -18.27
C SER A 521 29.24 55.39 -17.43
N LEU A 522 28.93 55.14 -16.15
CA LEU A 522 28.27 56.09 -15.24
C LEU A 522 29.24 56.84 -14.29
N LYS A 523 30.57 56.69 -14.47
CA LYS A 523 31.61 57.18 -13.53
C LYS A 523 31.91 58.68 -13.49
N GLU A 524 31.21 59.55 -14.23
CA GLU A 524 31.45 61.01 -14.26
C GLU A 524 30.59 61.81 -13.25
N GLN A 525 30.12 61.18 -12.17
CA GLN A 525 29.19 61.79 -11.20
C GLN A 525 29.88 62.48 -10.00
N GLU A 526 31.14 62.15 -9.69
CA GLU A 526 31.85 62.69 -8.50
C GLU A 526 32.11 64.21 -8.59
N LEU A 527 32.47 64.70 -9.78
CA LEU A 527 32.73 66.14 -10.00
C LEU A 527 31.47 66.99 -9.81
N LEU A 528 30.31 66.49 -10.25
CA LEU A 528 29.04 67.23 -10.13
C LEU A 528 28.54 67.27 -8.68
N ARG A 529 28.80 66.22 -7.89
CA ARG A 529 28.48 66.18 -6.46
C ARG A 529 29.30 67.19 -5.65
N ASP A 530 30.59 67.31 -5.94
CA ASP A 530 31.49 68.25 -5.23
C ASP A 530 31.10 69.72 -5.45
N VAL A 531 30.63 70.06 -6.66
CA VAL A 531 30.11 71.41 -6.96
C VAL A 531 28.89 71.71 -6.10
N ARG A 532 27.92 70.81 -6.02
CA ARG A 532 26.69 71.03 -5.25
C ARG A 532 26.95 71.24 -3.75
N ASN A 533 27.85 70.46 -3.16
CA ASN A 533 28.12 70.54 -1.72
C ASN A 533 28.78 71.88 -1.32
N THR A 534 29.73 72.36 -2.12
CA THR A 534 30.45 73.62 -1.84
C THR A 534 29.55 74.86 -1.89
N PHE A 535 28.54 74.89 -2.77
CA PHE A 535 27.54 75.97 -2.81
C PHE A 535 26.64 76.00 -1.57
N ALA A 536 26.25 74.82 -1.04
CA ALA A 536 25.41 74.73 0.16
C ALA A 536 26.16 75.26 1.40
N GLU A 537 27.43 74.86 1.57
CA GLU A 537 28.29 75.32 2.67
C GLU A 537 28.53 76.84 2.63
N LEU A 538 28.73 77.43 1.44
CA LEU A 538 28.93 78.88 1.27
C LEU A 538 27.71 79.70 1.70
N THR A 539 26.51 79.19 1.43
CA THR A 539 25.27 79.90 1.79
C THR A 539 25.07 79.91 3.30
N SER A 540 25.25 78.76 3.96
CA SER A 540 25.13 78.64 5.42
C SER A 540 26.12 79.55 6.17
N LEU A 541 27.39 79.55 5.77
CA LEU A 541 28.42 80.39 6.41
C LEU A 541 28.16 81.89 6.20
N GLY A 542 27.54 82.27 5.09
CA GLY A 542 27.13 83.65 4.84
C GLY A 542 26.07 84.15 5.83
N ASP A 543 25.07 83.32 6.12
CA ASP A 543 24.02 83.64 7.09
C ASP A 543 24.58 83.79 8.52
N ASP A 544 25.54 82.93 8.91
CA ASP A 544 26.16 82.96 10.23
C ASP A 544 27.00 84.23 10.49
N VAL A 545 27.68 84.77 9.47
CA VAL A 545 28.46 86.03 9.58
C VAL A 545 27.55 87.24 9.78
N VAL A 546 26.36 87.24 9.16
CA VAL A 546 25.37 88.31 9.29
C VAL A 546 24.79 88.36 10.70
N ALA A 547 24.72 87.23 11.41
CA ALA A 547 24.10 87.11 12.73
C ALA A 547 24.92 87.71 13.90
N ILE A 548 26.15 88.20 13.68
CA ILE A 548 27.00 88.79 14.73
C ILE A 548 26.50 90.19 15.14
N ASP A 549 26.10 90.30 16.41
CA ASP A 549 25.53 91.52 17.03
C ASP A 549 26.59 92.30 17.84
N PRO A 550 27.00 93.50 17.37
CA PRO A 550 28.04 94.29 18.01
C PRO A 550 27.64 94.92 19.36
N GLU A 551 26.35 94.91 19.73
CA GLU A 551 25.85 95.52 20.97
C GLU A 551 25.87 94.58 22.19
N SER A 552 26.04 93.27 21.95
CA SER A 552 26.05 92.21 22.97
C SER A 552 27.37 92.15 23.76
N GLU A 553 27.44 91.29 24.78
CA GLU A 553 28.63 91.10 25.62
C GLU A 553 29.91 90.83 24.76
N PRO A 554 30.96 91.69 24.85
CA PRO A 554 32.07 91.67 23.90
C PRO A 554 32.86 90.35 23.88
N THR A 555 32.96 89.70 25.02
CA THR A 555 33.85 88.55 25.24
C THR A 555 33.35 87.28 24.55
N GLU A 556 32.04 87.03 24.53
CA GLU A 556 31.43 85.84 23.92
C GLU A 556 31.37 85.98 22.39
N GLN A 557 31.03 87.19 21.90
CA GLN A 557 30.95 87.50 20.47
C GLN A 557 32.32 87.41 19.77
N LEU A 558 33.41 87.83 20.43
CA LEU A 558 34.77 87.69 19.92
C LEU A 558 35.18 86.22 19.70
N GLY A 559 34.66 85.29 20.51
CA GLY A 559 34.85 83.85 20.34
C GLY A 559 34.17 83.30 19.08
N ASN A 560 32.92 83.69 18.83
CA ASN A 560 32.16 83.28 17.65
C ASN A 560 32.78 83.81 16.35
N VAL A 561 33.28 85.05 16.38
CA VAL A 561 34.00 85.66 15.25
C VAL A 561 35.24 84.85 14.86
N ALA A 562 36.00 84.33 15.84
CA ALA A 562 37.18 83.51 15.56
C ALA A 562 36.82 82.16 14.89
N TYR A 563 35.75 81.50 15.35
CA TYR A 563 35.26 80.24 14.77
C TYR A 563 34.81 80.40 13.31
N LEU A 564 34.04 81.46 13.01
CA LEU A 564 33.58 81.74 11.65
C LEU A 564 34.74 82.07 10.71
N GLY A 565 35.77 82.74 11.22
CA GLY A 565 36.98 83.05 10.45
C GLY A 565 37.74 81.79 10.01
N ASP A 566 37.84 80.78 10.88
CA ASP A 566 38.48 79.51 10.53
C ASP A 566 37.64 78.68 9.54
N SER A 567 36.32 78.69 9.68
CA SER A 567 35.41 77.98 8.78
C SER A 567 35.41 78.57 7.35
N LEU A 568 35.39 79.91 7.22
CA LEU A 568 35.54 80.58 5.92
C LEU A 568 36.89 80.28 5.25
N ARG A 569 37.97 80.13 6.04
CA ARG A 569 39.30 79.76 5.50
C ARG A 569 39.31 78.34 4.93
N ARG A 570 38.63 77.39 5.58
CA ARG A 570 38.50 76.00 5.07
C ARG A 570 37.68 75.96 3.79
N LEU A 571 36.56 76.67 3.75
CA LEU A 571 35.70 76.75 2.57
C LEU A 571 36.45 77.35 1.37
N LYS A 572 37.25 78.41 1.59
CA LYS A 572 38.12 78.98 0.55
C LYS A 572 39.04 77.95 -0.08
N ALA A 573 39.72 77.14 0.74
CA ALA A 573 40.61 76.09 0.25
C ALA A 573 39.88 75.01 -0.56
N ASN A 574 38.62 74.69 -0.20
CA ASN A 574 37.78 73.76 -0.95
C ASN A 574 37.32 74.35 -2.29
N ILE A 575 36.93 75.62 -2.31
CA ILE A 575 36.57 76.35 -3.55
C ILE A 575 37.77 76.44 -4.49
N GLU A 576 38.97 76.77 -4.01
CA GLU A 576 40.19 76.80 -4.83
C GLU A 576 40.54 75.43 -5.42
N LYS A 577 40.38 74.34 -4.65
CA LYS A 577 40.54 72.96 -5.16
C LYS A 577 39.50 72.59 -6.21
N LEU A 578 38.28 73.08 -6.07
CA LEU A 578 37.19 72.81 -7.00
C LEU A 578 37.35 73.62 -8.29
N GLU A 579 37.71 74.89 -8.18
CA GLU A 579 38.03 75.77 -9.32
C GLU A 579 39.23 75.25 -10.12
N THR A 580 40.28 74.75 -9.47
CA THR A 580 41.43 74.13 -10.17
C THR A 580 41.02 72.86 -10.93
N ARG A 581 40.14 72.03 -10.37
CA ARG A 581 39.56 70.86 -11.07
C ARG A 581 38.62 71.24 -12.22
N LEU A 582 37.89 72.34 -12.11
CA LEU A 582 37.03 72.88 -13.18
C LEU A 582 37.85 73.54 -14.31
N GLN A 583 39.04 74.06 -14.01
CA GLN A 583 39.92 74.73 -14.97
C GLN A 583 40.77 73.75 -15.79
N SER A 584 41.18 72.60 -15.25
CA SER A 584 41.81 71.52 -16.02
C SER A 584 40.87 71.03 -17.14
N GLY A 585 41.29 71.18 -18.39
CA GLY A 585 40.42 71.19 -19.57
C GLY A 585 39.88 69.84 -20.06
N GLU A 586 39.08 69.13 -19.26
CA GLU A 586 38.32 67.93 -19.67
C GLU A 586 36.87 67.95 -19.13
N GLY A 587 36.12 69.03 -19.37
CA GLY A 587 34.78 69.23 -18.77
C GLY A 587 33.62 69.28 -19.76
N LEU A 588 32.60 68.46 -19.51
CA LEU A 588 31.33 68.27 -20.24
C LEU A 588 30.29 69.42 -20.14
N VAL A 589 30.65 70.56 -19.56
CA VAL A 589 29.75 71.70 -19.32
C VAL A 589 30.23 72.95 -20.08
N LYS A 590 29.34 73.62 -20.83
CA LYS A 590 29.68 74.86 -21.54
C LYS A 590 30.06 75.96 -20.55
N ARG A 591 31.28 76.48 -20.69
CA ARG A 591 31.81 77.60 -19.90
C ARG A 591 31.15 78.92 -20.33
N THR A 592 30.01 79.24 -19.72
CA THR A 592 29.60 80.64 -19.51
C THR A 592 30.04 81.03 -18.10
N SER A 593 30.67 82.19 -17.96
CA SER A 593 31.15 82.73 -16.68
C SER A 593 30.05 82.62 -15.62
N LEU A 594 30.32 81.88 -14.54
CA LEU A 594 29.49 81.90 -13.34
C LEU A 594 29.22 83.37 -12.99
N SER A 595 27.94 83.74 -12.89
CA SER A 595 27.48 85.11 -12.67
C SER A 595 27.91 85.69 -11.31
N GLU A 596 28.44 84.87 -10.40
CA GLU A 596 29.02 85.27 -9.13
C GLU A 596 30.35 84.55 -8.95
N ASP A 597 31.42 85.31 -8.76
CA ASP A 597 32.76 84.80 -8.48
C ASP A 597 32.79 84.28 -7.03
N LEU A 598 32.79 82.95 -6.86
CA LEU A 598 32.67 82.30 -5.54
C LEU A 598 33.79 82.72 -4.59
N SER A 599 34.99 82.88 -5.12
CA SER A 599 36.15 83.41 -4.41
C SER A 599 35.91 84.85 -3.93
N ALA A 600 35.25 85.69 -4.74
CA ALA A 600 34.92 87.06 -4.36
C ALA A 600 33.88 87.12 -3.24
N ARG A 601 32.89 86.21 -3.23
CA ARG A 601 31.87 86.15 -2.16
C ARG A 601 32.45 85.71 -0.82
N VAL A 602 33.41 84.77 -0.83
CA VAL A 602 34.16 84.40 0.40
C VAL A 602 35.00 85.58 0.91
N ALA A 603 35.64 86.35 0.02
CA ALA A 603 36.42 87.52 0.41
C ALA A 603 35.55 88.60 1.08
N GLN A 604 34.35 88.87 0.55
CA GLN A 604 33.40 89.82 1.15
C GLN A 604 32.98 89.43 2.58
N LEU A 605 32.75 88.13 2.82
CA LEU A 605 32.41 87.64 4.16
C LEU A 605 33.58 87.76 5.15
N GLN A 606 34.82 87.59 4.69
CA GLN A 606 36.02 87.79 5.51
C GLN A 606 36.19 89.25 5.95
N ASP A 607 35.98 90.20 5.04
CA ASP A 607 36.07 91.63 5.34
C ASP A 607 34.99 92.10 6.33
N ALA A 608 33.75 91.61 6.16
CA ALA A 608 32.65 91.91 7.07
C ALA A 608 32.92 91.41 8.50
N LEU A 609 33.49 90.21 8.62
CA LEU A 609 33.83 89.58 9.89
C LEU A 609 34.94 90.34 10.64
N GLU A 610 35.97 90.82 9.94
CA GLU A 610 37.08 91.57 10.55
C GLU A 610 36.65 92.97 11.05
N ASN A 611 35.71 93.63 10.35
CA ASN A 611 35.15 94.90 10.81
C ASN A 611 34.40 94.74 12.16
N LYS A 612 33.56 93.71 12.27
CA LYS A 612 32.82 93.39 13.51
C LYS A 612 33.76 93.08 14.68
N LYS A 613 34.87 92.39 14.43
CA LYS A 613 35.91 92.09 15.43
C LYS A 613 36.54 93.34 16.03
N GLN A 614 36.82 94.35 15.20
CA GLN A 614 37.44 95.60 15.66
C GLN A 614 36.50 96.37 16.61
N GLN A 615 35.21 96.47 16.26
CA GLN A 615 34.20 97.15 17.07
C GLN A 615 34.07 96.53 18.47
N LEU A 616 34.01 95.19 18.56
CA LEU A 616 33.93 94.48 19.83
C LEU A 616 35.18 94.68 20.71
N THR A 617 36.36 94.79 20.09
CA THR A 617 37.63 94.98 20.81
C THR A 617 37.73 96.34 21.47
N ASP A 618 37.25 97.40 20.81
CA ASP A 618 37.32 98.76 21.35
C ASP A 618 36.33 98.97 22.51
N ARG A 619 35.14 98.34 22.45
CA ARG A 619 34.16 98.34 23.55
C ARG A 619 34.68 97.63 24.80
N ALA A 620 35.39 96.50 24.63
CA ALA A 620 36.00 95.79 25.75
C ALA A 620 37.01 96.67 26.53
N LYS A 621 37.78 97.51 25.84
CA LYS A 621 38.73 98.45 26.47
C LYS A 621 38.04 99.58 27.24
N LEU A 622 36.90 100.08 26.77
CA LEU A 622 36.13 101.10 27.49
C LEU A 622 35.57 100.58 28.81
N HIS A 623 35.11 99.33 28.80
CA HIS A 623 34.55 98.68 29.99
C HIS A 623 35.57 98.50 31.12
N THR A 624 36.87 98.52 30.82
CA THR A 624 37.95 98.47 31.83
C THR A 624 38.39 99.85 32.33
N LEU A 625 38.45 100.87 31.46
CA LEU A 625 39.01 102.19 31.81
C LEU A 625 38.05 103.09 32.61
N ALA A 626 36.74 103.00 32.34
CA ALA A 626 35.74 103.84 33.00
C ALA A 626 35.74 103.76 34.55
N PRO A 627 35.82 102.58 35.19
CA PRO A 627 35.85 102.49 36.65
C PRO A 627 37.13 103.02 37.29
N GLU A 628 38.30 102.89 36.63
CA GLU A 628 39.57 103.40 37.18
C GLU A 628 39.60 104.94 37.26
N ILE A 629 39.09 105.60 36.22
CA ILE A 629 38.97 107.05 36.18
C ILE A 629 38.08 107.56 37.32
N ALA A 630 36.94 106.89 37.58
CA ALA A 630 36.01 107.28 38.62
C ALA A 630 36.64 107.23 40.03
N LEU A 631 37.50 106.24 40.31
CA LEU A 631 38.22 106.12 41.58
C LEU A 631 39.18 107.29 41.84
N ILE A 632 39.91 107.73 40.81
CA ILE A 632 40.81 108.89 40.94
C ILE A 632 40.01 110.16 41.20
N THR A 633 38.89 110.35 40.51
CA THR A 633 38.01 111.49 40.73
C THR A 633 37.59 111.62 42.20
N GLU A 634 37.09 110.53 42.79
CA GLU A 634 36.57 110.53 44.15
C GLU A 634 37.67 110.87 45.17
N SER A 635 38.88 110.34 44.93
CA SER A 635 40.07 110.60 45.74
C SER A 635 40.55 112.06 45.69
N VAL A 636 40.38 112.76 44.56
CA VAL A 636 40.69 114.19 44.43
C VAL A 636 39.66 115.05 45.15
N GLN A 637 38.37 114.74 44.98
CA GLN A 637 37.29 115.50 45.61
C GLN A 637 37.33 115.43 47.13
N GLY A 638 37.70 114.27 47.70
CA GLY A 638 37.87 114.11 49.15
C GLY A 638 38.92 115.05 49.74
N ARG A 639 40.10 115.13 49.11
CA ARG A 639 41.19 116.04 49.52
C ARG A 639 40.80 117.51 49.43
N LEU A 640 40.00 117.88 48.43
CA LEU A 640 39.53 119.24 48.22
C LEU A 640 38.66 119.71 49.40
N ASN A 641 37.75 118.85 49.85
CA ASN A 641 36.88 119.14 50.99
C ASN A 641 37.65 119.29 52.31
N GLU A 642 38.73 118.53 52.52
CA GLU A 642 39.55 118.62 53.74
C GLU A 642 40.27 119.97 53.87
N ILE A 643 40.81 120.51 52.76
CA ILE A 643 41.54 121.78 52.75
C ILE A 643 40.61 122.98 52.97
N GLU A 644 39.39 122.93 52.44
CA GLU A 644 38.41 124.01 52.63
C GLU A 644 37.90 124.11 54.08
N GLN A 645 37.87 123.01 54.82
CA GLN A 645 37.38 122.99 56.20
C GLN A 645 38.43 123.39 57.25
N SER A 646 39.72 123.20 56.96
CA SER A 646 40.81 123.48 57.92
C SER A 646 41.98 124.18 57.20
N PRO A 647 42.15 125.51 57.32
CA PRO A 647 43.25 126.20 56.67
C PRO A 647 44.59 125.73 57.24
N LEU A 648 45.47 125.23 56.37
CA LEU A 648 46.79 124.69 56.72
C LEU A 648 47.67 125.79 57.34
N GLN A 649 48.17 125.56 58.56
CA GLN A 649 48.85 126.59 59.34
C GLN A 649 50.37 126.58 59.14
N SER A 650 50.95 125.41 58.84
CA SER A 650 52.39 125.23 58.62
C SER A 650 52.77 125.13 57.14
N ILE A 651 53.97 125.59 56.78
CA ILE A 651 54.56 125.45 55.43
C ILE A 651 54.75 123.98 55.05
N ASP A 652 55.10 123.12 56.02
CA ASP A 652 55.32 121.70 55.77
C ASP A 652 54.03 120.99 55.36
N GLU A 653 52.90 121.35 55.97
CA GLU A 653 51.57 120.79 55.64
C GLU A 653 51.08 121.25 54.26
N GLN A 654 51.31 122.51 53.91
CA GLN A 654 50.98 123.07 52.59
C GLN A 654 51.83 122.44 51.48
N SER A 655 53.09 122.14 51.76
CA SER A 655 54.00 121.52 50.78
C SER A 655 53.66 120.05 50.53
N ALA A 656 53.29 119.29 51.58
CA ALA A 656 52.91 117.88 51.44
C ALA A 656 51.59 117.68 50.68
N THR A 657 50.61 118.56 50.89
CA THR A 657 49.32 118.51 50.17
C THR A 657 49.47 118.85 48.68
N LEU A 658 50.36 119.78 48.33
CA LEU A 658 50.68 120.10 46.94
C LEU A 658 51.22 118.87 46.19
N GLN A 659 52.17 118.15 46.79
CA GLN A 659 52.79 116.97 46.16
C GLN A 659 51.79 115.82 45.90
N ASP A 660 50.86 115.56 46.82
CA ASP A 660 49.82 114.53 46.64
C ASP A 660 48.87 114.86 45.48
N LEU A 661 48.37 116.10 45.43
CA LEU A 661 47.48 116.55 44.36
C LEU A 661 48.17 116.52 43.00
N GLU A 662 49.45 116.84 42.94
CA GLU A 662 50.24 116.79 41.70
C GLU A 662 50.47 115.34 41.22
N SER A 663 50.62 114.39 42.14
CA SER A 663 50.70 112.96 41.78
C SER A 663 49.39 112.42 41.18
N LYS A 664 48.24 112.80 41.75
CA LYS A 664 46.91 112.39 41.26
C LYS A 664 46.60 113.00 39.89
N LYS A 665 47.10 114.20 39.61
CA LYS A 665 47.02 114.83 38.28
C LYS A 665 47.62 113.95 37.21
N GLN A 666 48.86 113.50 37.44
CA GLN A 666 49.60 112.71 36.46
C GLN A 666 48.91 111.36 36.17
N GLN A 667 48.32 110.74 37.20
CA GLN A 667 47.57 109.49 37.02
C GLN A 667 46.33 109.67 36.16
N LEU A 668 45.57 110.76 36.37
CA LEU A 668 44.39 111.04 35.56
C LEU A 668 44.75 111.35 34.10
N GLU A 669 45.84 112.11 33.85
CA GLU A 669 46.34 112.38 32.49
C GLU A 669 46.67 111.09 31.72
N ASN A 670 47.36 110.14 32.37
CA ASN A 670 47.73 108.88 31.73
C ASN A 670 46.51 108.00 31.37
N LEU A 671 45.48 107.98 32.22
CA LEU A 671 44.27 107.20 31.94
C LEU A 671 43.48 107.80 30.76
N ILE A 672 43.42 109.12 30.64
CA ILE A 672 42.72 109.83 29.56
C ILE A 672 43.35 109.51 28.19
N GLU A 673 44.67 109.40 28.11
CA GLU A 673 45.39 109.07 26.88
C GLU A 673 45.06 107.66 26.37
N SER A 674 44.70 106.74 27.27
CA SER A 674 44.45 105.34 26.96
C SER A 674 43.02 105.03 26.47
N ILE A 675 42.10 106.00 26.51
CA ILE A 675 40.71 105.80 26.08
C ILE A 675 40.67 105.66 24.54
N PRO A 676 40.03 104.62 23.96
CA PRO A 676 39.89 104.47 22.50
C PRO A 676 39.00 105.55 21.87
N VAL A 677 39.15 105.79 20.57
CA VAL A 677 38.36 106.79 19.81
C VAL A 677 37.01 106.18 19.44
N GLY A 678 35.94 106.94 19.65
CA GLY A 678 34.57 106.48 19.38
C GLY A 678 33.59 107.20 20.28
N SER A 679 32.30 107.18 19.93
CA SER A 679 31.28 107.96 20.65
C SER A 679 31.29 107.73 22.17
N GLU A 680 31.35 106.48 22.63
CA GLU A 680 31.41 106.13 24.06
C GLU A 680 32.76 106.50 24.71
N GLY A 681 33.86 106.41 23.96
CA GLY A 681 35.19 106.80 24.46
C GLY A 681 35.35 108.32 24.57
N ASP A 682 34.80 109.06 23.63
CA ASP A 682 34.90 110.51 23.58
C ASP A 682 34.14 111.15 24.76
N GLU A 683 32.96 110.61 25.13
CA GLU A 683 32.22 111.02 26.33
C GLU A 683 33.03 110.82 27.63
N LEU A 684 33.67 109.66 27.79
CA LEU A 684 34.49 109.37 28.96
C LEU A 684 35.72 110.28 29.04
N ARG A 685 36.31 110.62 27.88
CA ARG A 685 37.45 111.52 27.78
C ARG A 685 37.08 112.96 28.19
N GLU A 686 35.94 113.46 27.72
CA GLU A 686 35.46 114.82 28.04
C GLU A 686 35.22 115.01 29.54
N ARG A 687 34.55 114.05 30.18
CA ARG A 687 34.28 114.06 31.62
C ARG A 687 35.56 114.06 32.46
N SER A 688 36.57 113.33 32.02
CA SER A 688 37.87 113.22 32.71
C SER A 688 38.69 114.51 32.61
N PHE A 689 38.68 115.17 31.45
CA PHE A 689 39.35 116.47 31.28
C PHE A 689 38.79 117.57 32.17
N TRP A 690 37.47 117.58 32.37
CA TRP A 690 36.82 118.55 33.27
C TRP A 690 37.35 118.46 34.71
N GLN A 691 37.55 117.25 35.21
CA GLN A 691 38.08 116.99 36.55
C GLN A 691 39.55 117.39 36.69
N LEU A 692 40.35 117.13 35.66
CA LEU A 692 41.74 117.59 35.59
C LEU A 692 41.83 119.13 35.68
N GLY A 693 40.85 119.85 35.10
CA GLY A 693 40.73 121.30 35.21
C GLY A 693 40.58 121.80 36.65
N GLN A 694 39.73 121.15 37.45
CA GLN A 694 39.53 121.52 38.86
C GLN A 694 40.78 121.33 39.72
N LEU A 695 41.49 120.21 39.51
CA LEU A 695 42.70 119.89 40.25
C LEU A 695 43.83 120.92 40.01
N ASN A 696 43.98 121.42 38.78
CA ASN A 696 45.01 122.40 38.42
C ASN A 696 44.83 123.75 39.12
N GLU A 697 43.59 124.23 39.27
CA GLU A 697 43.33 125.51 39.96
C GLU A 697 43.69 125.46 41.44
N MET A 698 43.50 124.30 42.09
CA MET A 698 43.91 124.12 43.49
C MET A 698 45.42 124.20 43.69
N LEU A 699 46.18 123.47 42.87
CA LEU A 699 47.65 123.48 42.93
C LEU A 699 48.21 124.90 42.83
N LYS A 700 47.62 125.73 41.96
CA LYS A 700 48.05 127.11 41.75
C LYS A 700 47.87 128.00 42.98
N ARG A 701 46.76 127.85 43.73
CA ARG A 701 46.49 128.64 44.94
C ARG A 701 47.44 128.29 46.09
N LEU A 702 47.69 127.00 46.30
CA LEU A 702 48.59 126.53 47.36
C LEU A 702 50.05 126.93 47.11
N ALA A 703 50.52 126.83 45.87
CA ALA A 703 51.89 127.20 45.50
C ALA A 703 52.21 128.68 45.82
N ALA A 704 51.27 129.58 45.56
CA ALA A 704 51.46 131.01 45.79
C ALA A 704 51.65 131.32 47.30
N ALA A 705 50.82 130.72 48.17
CA ALA A 705 50.86 130.97 49.61
C ALA A 705 52.19 130.52 50.27
N VAL A 706 52.77 129.41 49.81
CA VAL A 706 54.05 128.90 50.31
C VAL A 706 55.21 129.81 49.89
N GLY A 707 55.17 130.34 48.66
CA GLY A 707 56.23 131.22 48.13
C GLY A 707 56.41 132.52 48.92
N ASP A 708 55.31 133.18 49.28
CA ASP A 708 55.35 134.47 49.98
C ASP A 708 55.98 134.37 51.38
N LYS A 709 55.66 133.31 52.16
CA LYS A 709 56.24 133.12 53.50
C LYS A 709 57.74 132.81 53.48
N LEU A 710 58.22 132.04 52.50
CA LEU A 710 59.65 131.71 52.38
C LEU A 710 60.51 132.95 52.11
N ALA A 711 60.01 133.89 51.29
CA ALA A 711 60.72 135.13 50.99
C ALA A 711 60.92 136.01 52.24
N ALA A 712 59.90 136.10 53.10
CA ALA A 712 59.96 136.90 54.32
C ALA A 712 60.99 136.36 55.34
N LEU A 713 61.05 135.05 55.54
CA LEU A 713 62.01 134.41 56.46
C LEU A 713 63.48 134.65 56.05
N ALA A 714 63.76 134.68 54.76
CA ALA A 714 65.11 134.94 54.25
C ALA A 714 65.58 136.37 54.58
N ALA A 715 64.70 137.36 54.42
CA ALA A 715 65.03 138.77 54.66
C ALA A 715 65.36 139.06 56.14
N PHE A 716 64.63 138.44 57.08
CA PHE A 716 64.88 138.62 58.51
C PHE A 716 66.25 138.10 58.95
N ASN A 717 66.64 136.91 58.50
CA ASN A 717 67.91 136.31 58.92
C ASN A 717 69.11 137.17 58.49
N ALA A 718 69.09 137.72 57.29
CA ALA A 718 70.14 138.65 56.83
C ALA A 718 70.26 139.90 57.71
N THR A 719 69.12 140.47 58.13
CA THR A 719 69.08 141.67 58.97
C THR A 719 69.65 141.41 60.37
N LYS A 720 69.33 140.25 60.96
CA LYS A 720 69.82 139.82 62.27
C LYS A 720 71.35 139.67 62.30
N ASP A 721 71.92 139.05 61.26
CA ASP A 721 73.36 138.79 61.19
C ASP A 721 74.18 140.08 61.12
N GLU A 722 73.72 141.07 60.34
CA GLU A 722 74.37 142.38 60.20
C GLU A 722 74.40 143.16 61.53
N VAL A 723 73.26 143.20 62.25
CA VAL A 723 73.17 143.91 63.54
C VAL A 723 74.13 143.31 64.57
N GLN A 724 74.31 141.99 64.55
CA GLN A 724 75.16 141.28 65.48
C GLN A 724 76.66 141.49 65.20
N ALA A 725 77.05 141.67 63.93
CA ALA A 725 78.41 142.02 63.54
C ALA A 725 78.81 143.41 64.06
N GLN A 726 77.93 144.40 63.92
CA GLN A 726 78.22 145.78 64.34
C GLN A 726 78.29 145.94 65.87
N LEU A 727 77.51 145.16 66.64
CA LEU A 727 77.61 145.13 68.11
C LEU A 727 78.99 144.70 68.63
N SER A 728 79.66 143.82 67.89
CA SER A 728 80.95 143.24 68.29
C SER A 728 82.10 144.26 68.21
N LEU A 729 82.00 145.29 67.36
CA LEU A 729 83.00 146.34 67.17
C LEU A 729 83.05 147.36 68.32
N ILE A 730 81.93 147.56 69.01
CA ILE A 730 81.75 148.64 70.01
C ILE A 730 82.41 148.31 71.37
N GLY A 731 82.59 147.03 71.70
CA GLY A 731 83.02 146.56 73.03
C GLY A 731 84.50 146.74 73.41
N THR A 732 85.36 147.30 72.55
CA THR A 732 86.83 147.38 72.76
C THR A 732 87.25 148.58 73.65
N PRO A 733 88.13 148.39 74.68
CA PRO A 733 88.55 149.48 75.59
C PRO A 733 89.56 150.46 74.97
N SER A 734 89.41 151.76 75.31
CA SER A 734 90.06 152.94 74.71
C SER A 734 91.55 153.12 75.10
N GLN A 735 92.36 153.67 74.18
CA GLN A 735 93.85 153.63 74.18
C GLN A 735 94.60 154.85 74.72
N VAL A 736 93.93 155.92 75.16
CA VAL A 736 94.65 157.14 75.59
C VAL A 736 95.23 156.96 77.01
N PRO A 737 96.57 157.01 77.22
CA PRO A 737 97.20 156.91 78.55
C PRO A 737 97.10 158.21 79.34
N LEU A 738 96.90 158.13 80.66
CA LEU A 738 96.86 159.26 81.58
C LEU A 738 98.27 159.62 82.06
N ASP A 739 98.83 160.72 81.56
CA ASP A 739 99.82 161.50 82.30
C ASP A 739 99.11 162.62 83.06
N THR A 740 99.36 162.70 84.36
CA THR A 740 98.52 163.39 85.36
C THR A 740 98.48 164.92 85.32
N ASP A 741 99.00 165.59 84.28
CA ASP A 741 99.01 167.06 84.22
C ASP A 741 98.65 167.67 82.84
N SER A 742 97.91 166.96 81.94
CA SER A 742 97.45 167.54 80.65
C SER A 742 95.95 167.35 80.36
N THR A 743 95.21 168.44 80.13
CA THR A 743 93.75 168.50 79.90
C THR A 743 93.28 167.96 78.54
N GLN A 744 94.18 167.75 77.58
CA GLN A 744 93.83 167.35 76.21
C GLN A 744 93.47 165.86 76.08
N ALA A 745 94.14 165.00 76.85
CA ALA A 745 93.92 163.54 76.83
C ALA A 745 92.53 163.12 77.33
N ILE A 746 91.93 163.92 78.24
CA ILE A 746 90.59 163.65 78.80
C ILE A 746 89.49 163.93 77.77
N SER A 747 89.65 164.97 76.94
CA SER A 747 88.65 165.38 75.95
C SER A 747 88.52 164.37 74.79
N GLU A 748 89.64 163.75 74.39
CA GLU A 748 89.64 162.70 73.37
C GLU A 748 88.90 161.43 73.82
N ARG A 749 89.05 161.04 75.09
CA ARG A 749 88.37 159.88 75.69
C ARG A 749 86.83 160.04 75.69
N ILE A 750 86.36 161.24 76.02
CA ILE A 750 84.93 161.59 76.07
C ILE A 750 84.29 161.52 74.68
N ASN A 751 84.99 162.02 73.65
CA ASN A 751 84.48 161.97 72.27
C ASN A 751 84.39 160.54 71.72
N GLU A 752 85.34 159.66 72.07
CA GLU A 752 85.30 158.25 71.65
C GLU A 752 84.08 157.51 72.23
N LEU A 753 83.79 157.71 73.53
CA LEU A 753 82.66 157.05 74.18
C LEU A 753 81.30 157.55 73.66
N ASN A 754 81.16 158.84 73.38
CA ASN A 754 79.93 159.39 72.77
C ASN A 754 79.68 158.83 71.36
N GLY A 755 80.74 158.59 70.59
CA GLY A 755 80.63 157.94 69.28
C GLY A 755 80.06 156.53 69.38
N LYS A 756 80.50 155.76 70.38
CA LYS A 756 80.05 154.37 70.63
C LYS A 756 78.58 154.27 71.08
N ILE A 757 78.08 155.26 71.83
CA ILE A 757 76.67 155.29 72.28
C ILE A 757 75.73 155.60 71.09
N SER A 758 76.12 156.52 70.21
CA SER A 758 75.33 156.88 69.02
C SER A 758 75.13 155.72 68.03
N THR A 759 76.15 154.89 67.83
CA THR A 759 76.06 153.70 66.96
C THR A 759 75.13 152.62 67.53
N LEU A 760 75.11 152.41 68.85
CA LEU A 760 74.16 151.46 69.47
C LEU A 760 72.70 151.86 69.27
N GLY A 761 72.38 153.16 69.33
CA GLY A 761 71.02 153.65 69.10
C GLY A 761 70.51 153.37 67.68
N LYS A 762 71.38 153.45 66.67
CA LYS A 762 71.00 153.15 65.27
C LYS A 762 70.73 151.66 65.06
N LEU A 763 71.53 150.81 65.69
CA LEU A 763 71.40 149.35 65.58
C LEU A 763 70.09 148.82 66.14
N ARG A 764 69.60 149.40 67.24
CA ARG A 764 68.29 149.06 67.81
C ARG A 764 67.15 149.29 66.81
N ASN A 765 67.11 150.48 66.19
CA ASN A 765 66.00 150.88 65.33
C ASN A 765 65.88 150.01 64.06
N VAL A 766 67.01 149.53 63.52
CA VAL A 766 67.00 148.63 62.36
C VAL A 766 66.32 147.29 62.70
N LEU A 767 66.62 146.73 63.87
CA LEU A 767 66.06 145.43 64.26
C LEU A 767 64.56 145.52 64.63
N GLU A 768 64.09 146.65 65.17
CA GLU A 768 62.66 146.84 65.47
C GLU A 768 61.78 146.92 64.21
N SER A 769 62.34 147.31 63.05
CA SER A 769 61.58 147.50 61.81
C SER A 769 61.10 146.24 61.09
N VAL A 770 61.46 145.03 61.57
CA VAL A 770 61.02 143.76 60.93
C VAL A 770 59.63 143.32 61.41
N GLU A 771 58.70 143.08 60.48
CA GLU A 771 57.32 142.61 60.73
C GLU A 771 57.28 141.21 61.36
N GLU A 772 56.48 141.05 62.43
CA GLU A 772 56.43 139.83 63.22
C GLU A 772 55.44 138.78 62.67
N GLU A 773 54.44 139.17 61.89
CA GLU A 773 53.36 138.29 61.38
C GLU A 773 53.83 137.31 60.28
N LEU A 774 54.94 137.63 59.63
CA LEU A 774 55.52 136.83 58.54
C LEU A 774 56.70 135.96 59.02
N LEU A 775 57.02 136.01 60.31
CA LEU A 775 58.10 135.25 60.93
C LEU A 775 57.58 134.04 61.66
N ASP A 776 58.37 132.97 61.62
CA ASP A 776 58.12 131.80 62.44
C ASP A 776 58.51 132.06 63.90
N LEU A 777 58.03 131.19 64.79
CA LEU A 777 58.21 131.34 66.24
C LEU A 777 59.71 131.40 66.63
N ASN A 778 60.55 130.64 65.92
CA ASN A 778 62.00 130.61 66.14
C ASN A 778 62.68 131.93 65.75
N SER A 779 62.26 132.54 64.64
CA SER A 779 62.79 133.82 64.18
C SER A 779 62.41 134.97 65.13
N LEU A 780 61.20 134.95 65.67
CA LEU A 780 60.74 135.93 66.67
C LEU A 780 61.56 135.89 67.96
N GLU A 781 61.89 134.70 68.46
CA GLU A 781 62.80 134.56 69.61
C GLU A 781 64.21 135.09 69.31
N GLY A 782 64.71 134.83 68.10
CA GLY A 782 65.99 135.35 67.62
C GLY A 782 66.08 136.88 67.62
N LYS A 783 65.01 137.58 67.22
CA LYS A 783 64.91 139.05 67.22
C LYS A 783 65.05 139.62 68.63
N ARG A 784 64.31 139.05 69.59
CA ARG A 784 64.32 139.48 71.01
C ARG A 784 65.70 139.32 71.66
N GLY A 785 66.42 138.23 71.34
CA GLY A 785 67.74 137.97 71.89
C GLY A 785 68.82 139.00 71.47
N VAL A 786 68.74 139.52 70.25
CA VAL A 786 69.70 140.53 69.74
C VAL A 786 69.42 141.91 70.34
N LEU A 787 68.15 142.31 70.49
CA LEU A 787 67.79 143.58 71.17
C LEU A 787 68.32 143.64 72.61
N ALA A 788 68.21 142.54 73.35
CA ALA A 788 68.72 142.47 74.72
C ALA A 788 70.25 142.66 74.81
N LYS A 789 71.02 142.23 73.78
CA LYS A 789 72.47 142.46 73.73
C LYS A 789 72.83 143.93 73.49
N ILE A 790 72.05 144.65 72.69
CA ILE A 790 72.25 146.09 72.41
C ILE A 790 72.11 146.91 73.70
N GLU A 791 71.09 146.62 74.52
CA GLU A 791 70.85 147.30 75.80
C GLU A 791 72.01 147.18 76.78
N LYS A 792 72.52 145.95 76.92
CA LYS A 792 73.58 145.64 77.88
C LYS A 792 74.88 146.39 77.58
N LEU A 793 75.27 146.47 76.30
CA LEU A 793 76.44 147.20 75.83
C LEU A 793 76.32 148.72 76.00
N GLY A 794 75.11 149.27 75.85
CA GLY A 794 74.85 150.69 76.07
C GLY A 794 75.10 151.10 77.52
N HIS A 795 74.62 150.28 78.47
CA HIS A 795 74.78 150.56 79.90
C HIS A 795 76.25 150.51 80.36
N ASP A 796 77.03 149.55 79.84
CA ASP A 796 78.46 149.42 80.16
C ASP A 796 79.30 150.63 79.69
N LEU A 797 78.88 151.31 78.62
CA LEU A 797 79.55 152.50 78.09
C LEU A 797 79.20 153.78 78.86
N GLU A 798 77.96 153.90 79.34
CA GLU A 798 77.54 155.03 80.19
C GLU A 798 78.28 155.04 81.53
N VAL A 799 78.48 153.87 82.14
CA VAL A 799 79.24 153.73 83.40
C VAL A 799 80.69 154.18 83.22
N ARG A 800 81.31 153.89 82.08
CA ARG A 800 82.69 154.31 81.74
C ARG A 800 82.82 155.81 81.47
N PHE A 801 81.73 156.52 81.23
CA PHE A 801 81.72 157.96 80.95
C PHE A 801 81.69 158.79 82.24
N GLY A 802 81.15 158.22 83.32
CA GLY A 802 81.00 158.90 84.62
C GLY A 802 82.22 158.79 85.56
N GLN A 803 83.20 157.95 85.21
CA GLN A 803 84.49 157.79 85.92
C GLN A 803 85.58 158.59 85.21
#